data_AF-A0A094H8L9-F1
#
_entry.id   AF-A0A094H8L9-F1
#
_cell.length_a   1.000
_cell.length_b   1.000
_cell.length_c   1.000
_cell.angle_alpha   90.00
_cell.angle_beta   90.00
_cell.angle_gamma   90.00
#
_symmetry.space_group_name_H-M   'P 1'
#
loop_
_entity.id
_entity.type
_entity.pdbx_description
1 polymer ?
#
loop_
_entity_poly.entity_id
_entity_poly.type
_entity_poly.pdbx_seq_one_letter_code
_entity_poly.pdbx_strand_id
1 'polypeptide(L)'
;MASISNKNHHRSHAANPEFYNKDRTYVDLAKQVTSEDSALPYDQLPEDHEAEVFLWKKCCLDAYAKTRAGLNPDGSKAKGNPKRTTYAWATMRDTMGQTLFAAPQGAETKDGLIYSQFYGLIKTPFDSAKVYVFDNDSVENLALDPGYVRSLQQEGGGITFSKGVCEFSYLHSKKRACANLLDNRWKSYGIREEHRISMSMMEEIHQQWVQWDLYDADDEGDGSSPLPYYIVPTRDLLDFLYAQINKYCFIFEHILAHTAKTYSLPETMVMVVALRALRFCYGSNLIQRESLLCKDRWEVRRGQKIVVKEGLGMHDSMERCGLGWFWPKFNWATWRLAEPHGENMLVGNALMHEEYKRRWRAVKDLRDVFIRFNQAELWYEKYNMRSNRGLEKAWLEYLILLNIEQFDADVWSALLKANKRSHELQPSAGQWIDVMQFCYRDMKKMFMANGAACGPHLVTGNKMRFEKVMDVMNFLFLWDEQEWPGWGNKPYRVILQKTFEMLERRLGYRRADKWLDEFLHVVWLTHWLLPYPSNAALITSTKTSHRQGLTQRTMWFSTMYANPEIVEVLLRGLLSTMASLVWQAGRRTFGEGKEHEAFRTLQLLAAFKAQGVEECGQEEYWVAGKASVGLKGFVGLWERGRPPRLKMLEDMRKKTLDELESLMAGLSQESASQDLGSRVSSESDDSAEAYADPRRPAAIVARKTVMAAFAKRGSSSNWYEDDLRRRSGSSAIVSSHSSFILSESNRTG
;
A
#
# COMPACT_ATOMS: atom_id res chain seq x y z
N MET A 1 10.61 -17.51 -54.55
CA MET A 1 11.77 -17.28 -55.45
C MET A 1 12.12 -15.80 -55.65
N ALA A 2 11.22 -14.93 -56.15
CA ALA A 2 11.58 -13.55 -56.51
C ALA A 2 12.08 -12.65 -55.35
N SER A 3 11.62 -12.85 -54.12
CA SER A 3 11.93 -11.96 -52.96
C SER A 3 13.34 -12.12 -52.39
N ILE A 4 13.92 -13.33 -52.41
CA ILE A 4 15.25 -13.60 -51.81
C ILE A 4 16.38 -13.25 -52.78
N SER A 5 16.24 -13.63 -54.05
CA SER A 5 17.20 -13.28 -55.12
C SER A 5 17.33 -11.76 -55.29
N ASN A 6 16.22 -11.02 -55.29
CA ASN A 6 16.21 -9.56 -55.43
C ASN A 6 16.83 -8.85 -54.19
N LYS A 7 16.68 -9.41 -52.98
CA LYS A 7 17.30 -8.87 -51.75
C LYS A 7 18.81 -9.08 -51.68
N ASN A 8 19.33 -10.20 -52.21
CA ASN A 8 20.78 -10.43 -52.31
C ASN A 8 21.42 -9.45 -53.32
N HIS A 9 20.75 -9.18 -54.44
CA HIS A 9 21.22 -8.23 -55.45
C HIS A 9 21.22 -6.77 -54.96
N HIS A 10 20.20 -6.35 -54.19
CA HIS A 10 20.18 -5.02 -53.59
C HIS A 10 21.20 -4.84 -52.44
N ARG A 11 21.57 -5.91 -51.73
CA ARG A 11 22.52 -5.84 -50.62
C ARG A 11 23.98 -5.73 -51.05
N SER A 12 24.38 -6.38 -52.14
CA SER A 12 25.74 -6.23 -52.69
C SER A 12 26.04 -4.79 -53.13
N HIS A 13 25.00 -3.98 -53.37
CA HIS A 13 25.12 -2.55 -53.64
C HIS A 13 24.96 -1.64 -52.39
N ALA A 14 24.43 -2.16 -51.29
CA ALA A 14 24.14 -1.38 -50.08
C ALA A 14 25.17 -1.54 -48.95
N ALA A 15 25.95 -2.64 -48.94
CA ALA A 15 26.95 -2.91 -47.91
C ALA A 15 28.25 -3.46 -48.52
N ASN A 16 29.38 -2.81 -48.24
CA ASN A 16 30.70 -3.28 -48.68
C ASN A 16 31.17 -4.46 -47.79
N PRO A 17 31.46 -5.64 -48.37
CA PRO A 17 31.91 -6.85 -47.65
C PRO A 17 33.16 -6.66 -46.77
N GLU A 18 34.00 -5.66 -47.02
CA GLU A 18 35.19 -5.37 -46.20
C GLU A 18 34.87 -4.82 -44.81
N PHE A 19 33.67 -4.25 -44.62
CA PHE A 19 33.29 -3.56 -43.40
C PHE A 19 32.40 -4.38 -42.45
N TYR A 20 32.07 -5.63 -42.79
CA TYR A 20 31.31 -6.50 -41.89
C TYR A 20 31.77 -7.96 -41.96
N ASN A 21 31.77 -8.62 -40.80
CA ASN A 21 32.06 -10.05 -40.69
C ASN A 21 30.75 -10.83 -40.88
N LYS A 22 30.71 -11.75 -41.86
CA LYS A 22 29.51 -12.53 -42.20
C LYS A 22 29.03 -13.45 -41.07
N ASP A 23 29.95 -14.00 -40.27
CA ASP A 23 29.62 -14.83 -39.10
C ASP A 23 29.08 -14.02 -37.93
N ARG A 24 29.30 -12.69 -37.94
CA ARG A 24 28.82 -11.75 -36.90
C ARG A 24 27.75 -10.80 -37.41
N THR A 25 27.26 -11.02 -38.63
CA THR A 25 26.16 -10.28 -39.25
C THR A 25 24.96 -11.21 -39.31
N TYR A 26 23.82 -10.77 -38.80
CA TYR A 26 22.65 -11.63 -38.65
C TYR A 26 21.48 -11.18 -39.52
N VAL A 27 20.69 -12.16 -39.96
CA VAL A 27 19.44 -11.96 -40.70
C VAL A 27 18.33 -12.75 -40.02
N ASP A 28 17.13 -12.17 -40.04
CA ASP A 28 15.93 -12.84 -39.54
C ASP A 28 15.20 -13.49 -40.72
N LEU A 29 15.17 -14.82 -40.74
CA LEU A 29 14.39 -15.63 -41.66
C LEU A 29 13.08 -15.99 -40.97
N ALA A 30 11.95 -15.52 -41.51
CA ALA A 30 10.65 -15.70 -40.88
C ALA A 30 9.62 -16.30 -41.83
N LYS A 31 8.83 -17.23 -41.31
CA LYS A 31 7.61 -17.75 -41.91
C LYS A 31 6.41 -17.22 -41.13
N GLN A 32 5.43 -16.69 -41.85
CA GLN A 32 4.14 -16.32 -41.29
C GLN A 32 3.08 -17.21 -41.90
N VAL A 33 2.25 -17.81 -41.05
CA VAL A 33 1.08 -18.58 -41.45
C VAL A 33 -0.15 -17.81 -40.99
N THR A 34 -1.00 -17.44 -41.92
CA THR A 34 -2.23 -16.68 -41.68
C THR A 34 -3.37 -17.32 -42.47
N SER A 35 -4.61 -17.00 -42.09
CA SER A 35 -5.80 -17.35 -42.88
C SER A 35 -5.67 -16.79 -44.31
N GLU A 36 -6.22 -17.46 -45.31
CA GLU A 36 -6.10 -17.04 -46.72
C GLU A 36 -6.64 -15.61 -46.93
N ASP A 37 -7.67 -15.24 -46.17
CA ASP A 37 -8.34 -13.93 -46.20
C ASP A 37 -7.62 -12.83 -45.38
N SER A 38 -6.38 -13.08 -44.96
CA SER A 38 -5.59 -12.17 -44.12
C SER A 38 -4.84 -11.06 -44.88
N ALA A 39 -5.00 -10.95 -46.20
CA ALA A 39 -4.19 -10.06 -47.03
C ALA A 39 -5.02 -9.09 -47.90
N LEU A 40 -5.40 -7.94 -47.34
CA LEU A 40 -5.14 -6.55 -47.79
C LEU A 40 -6.30 -5.60 -47.42
N PRO A 41 -6.05 -4.27 -47.24
CA PRO A 41 -7.05 -3.30 -46.82
C PRO A 41 -8.20 -3.02 -47.81
N TYR A 42 -8.34 -3.79 -48.91
CA TYR A 42 -9.22 -3.46 -50.03
C TYR A 42 -9.91 -4.64 -50.71
N ASP A 43 -9.78 -5.88 -50.21
CA ASP A 43 -10.54 -7.00 -50.76
C ASP A 43 -11.84 -7.19 -49.97
N GLN A 44 -12.97 -7.28 -50.68
CA GLN A 44 -14.26 -7.58 -50.07
C GLN A 44 -14.17 -8.96 -49.42
N LEU A 45 -14.21 -9.00 -48.08
CA LEU A 45 -14.38 -10.25 -47.35
C LEU A 45 -15.70 -10.90 -47.82
N PRO A 46 -15.70 -12.20 -48.16
CA PRO A 46 -16.94 -12.93 -48.45
C PRO A 46 -17.94 -12.77 -47.28
N GLU A 47 -19.24 -12.61 -47.58
CA GLU A 47 -20.29 -12.41 -46.56
C GLU A 47 -20.40 -13.59 -45.56
N ASP A 48 -19.86 -14.75 -45.93
CA ASP A 48 -19.82 -16.00 -45.18
C ASP A 48 -18.47 -16.26 -44.48
N HIS A 49 -17.51 -15.35 -44.53
CA HIS A 49 -16.20 -15.52 -43.91
C HIS A 49 -16.19 -15.12 -42.43
N GLU A 50 -15.74 -16.05 -41.56
CA GLU A 50 -15.48 -15.78 -40.14
C GLU A 50 -13.98 -15.53 -39.91
N ALA A 51 -13.63 -14.37 -39.36
CA ALA A 51 -12.23 -14.04 -39.06
C ALA A 51 -11.62 -15.01 -38.03
N GLU A 52 -10.35 -15.37 -38.20
CA GLU A 52 -9.70 -16.46 -37.46
C GLU A 52 -8.39 -16.05 -36.76
N VAL A 53 -8.12 -16.67 -35.61
CA VAL A 53 -6.86 -16.55 -34.87
C VAL A 53 -6.16 -17.90 -34.81
N PHE A 54 -4.88 -17.89 -35.17
CA PHE A 54 -4.04 -19.07 -35.13
C PHE A 54 -3.20 -19.04 -33.85
N LEU A 55 -3.15 -20.16 -33.13
CA LEU A 55 -2.44 -20.29 -31.86
C LEU A 55 -1.55 -21.53 -31.86
N TRP A 56 -0.25 -21.37 -31.61
CA TRP A 56 0.67 -22.51 -31.52
C TRP A 56 0.25 -23.51 -30.43
N LYS A 57 0.26 -24.80 -30.77
CA LYS A 57 0.02 -25.90 -29.81
C LYS A 57 1.24 -26.13 -28.94
N LYS A 58 1.05 -26.24 -27.63
CA LYS A 58 2.12 -26.52 -26.67
C LYS A 58 2.87 -27.81 -27.03
N CYS A 59 2.13 -28.89 -27.34
CA CYS A 59 2.71 -30.19 -27.67
C CYS A 59 3.61 -30.16 -28.93
N CYS A 60 3.25 -29.39 -29.95
CA CYS A 60 4.03 -29.27 -31.18
C CYS A 60 5.32 -28.49 -30.94
N LEU A 61 5.26 -27.39 -30.19
CA LEU A 61 6.45 -26.64 -29.80
C LEU A 61 7.33 -27.42 -28.80
N ASP A 62 6.74 -28.27 -27.96
CA ASP A 62 7.47 -29.22 -27.12
C ASP A 62 8.22 -30.26 -27.97
N ALA A 63 7.56 -30.82 -28.99
CA ALA A 63 8.17 -31.75 -29.92
C ALA A 63 9.31 -31.10 -30.71
N TYR A 64 9.10 -29.88 -31.23
CA TYR A 64 10.16 -29.10 -31.89
C TYR A 64 11.36 -28.88 -30.97
N ALA A 65 11.14 -28.48 -29.71
CA ALA A 65 12.23 -28.31 -28.76
C ALA A 65 13.00 -29.63 -28.47
N LYS A 66 12.33 -30.79 -28.55
CA LYS A 66 12.97 -32.10 -28.38
C LYS A 66 13.84 -32.47 -29.58
N THR A 67 13.45 -32.14 -30.82
CA THR A 67 14.29 -32.41 -32.00
C THR A 67 15.60 -31.63 -31.97
N ARG A 68 15.63 -30.49 -31.24
CA ARG A 68 16.80 -29.63 -31.05
C ARG A 68 17.68 -30.04 -29.87
N ALA A 69 17.28 -31.05 -29.08
CA ALA A 69 18.01 -31.46 -27.88
C ALA A 69 18.90 -32.68 -28.18
N GLY A 70 20.22 -32.52 -28.06
CA GLY A 70 21.14 -33.65 -28.01
C GLY A 70 21.06 -34.36 -26.66
N LEU A 71 21.04 -35.70 -26.67
CA LEU A 71 21.07 -36.52 -25.46
C LEU A 71 22.39 -37.29 -25.40
N ASN A 72 22.96 -37.38 -24.20
CA ASN A 72 24.06 -38.28 -23.90
C ASN A 72 23.55 -39.74 -23.82
N PRO A 73 24.43 -40.76 -23.85
CA PRO A 73 24.03 -42.17 -23.74
C PRO A 73 23.24 -42.51 -22.47
N ASP A 74 23.41 -41.74 -21.39
CA ASP A 74 22.69 -41.88 -20.12
C ASP A 74 21.30 -41.18 -20.11
N GLY A 75 20.89 -40.60 -21.24
CA GLY A 75 19.65 -39.84 -21.38
C GLY A 75 19.70 -38.41 -20.82
N SER A 76 20.85 -37.96 -20.29
CA SER A 76 21.03 -36.57 -19.85
C SER A 76 21.20 -35.62 -21.04
N LYS A 77 20.91 -34.34 -20.84
CA LYS A 77 21.07 -33.32 -21.90
C LYS A 77 22.55 -33.09 -22.20
N ALA A 78 22.93 -33.22 -23.47
CA ALA A 78 24.26 -32.92 -23.94
C ALA A 78 24.62 -31.44 -23.71
N LYS A 79 25.92 -31.17 -23.51
CA LYS A 79 26.44 -29.82 -23.38
C LYS A 79 26.30 -29.10 -24.74
N GLY A 80 25.74 -27.89 -24.72
CA GLY A 80 25.51 -27.10 -25.94
C GLY A 80 24.08 -27.11 -26.46
N ASN A 81 23.14 -27.77 -25.77
CA ASN A 81 21.71 -27.71 -26.09
C ASN A 81 21.14 -26.29 -25.94
N PRO A 82 20.17 -25.89 -26.79
CA PRO A 82 19.58 -24.56 -26.74
C PRO A 82 18.85 -24.29 -25.41
N LYS A 83 18.95 -23.04 -24.96
CA LYS A 83 18.20 -22.53 -23.81
C LYS A 83 16.78 -22.21 -24.24
N ARG A 84 15.83 -22.94 -23.67
CA ARG A 84 14.40 -22.78 -23.94
C ARG A 84 13.73 -21.81 -22.97
N THR A 85 12.92 -20.90 -23.53
CA THR A 85 11.97 -20.05 -22.80
C THR A 85 10.56 -20.29 -23.35
N THR A 86 9.56 -20.40 -22.48
CA THR A 86 8.16 -20.65 -22.86
C THR A 86 7.28 -19.52 -22.35
N TYR A 87 6.26 -19.18 -23.13
CA TYR A 87 5.40 -18.04 -22.88
C TYR A 87 3.94 -18.49 -22.97
N ALA A 88 3.36 -18.93 -21.86
CA ALA A 88 1.95 -19.31 -21.82
C ALA A 88 1.08 -18.13 -22.30
N TRP A 89 0.15 -18.40 -23.21
CA TRP A 89 -0.71 -17.36 -23.77
C TRP A 89 -2.00 -17.24 -22.94
N ALA A 90 -2.28 -16.04 -22.44
CA ALA A 90 -3.48 -15.71 -21.65
C ALA A 90 -3.77 -16.74 -20.53
N THR A 91 -2.69 -17.18 -19.87
CA THR A 91 -2.70 -18.22 -18.81
C THR A 91 -3.34 -19.55 -19.20
N MET A 92 -3.35 -19.92 -20.48
CA MET A 92 -3.79 -21.24 -20.93
C MET A 92 -2.66 -22.26 -20.99
N ARG A 93 -3.00 -23.53 -20.74
CA ARG A 93 -2.04 -24.65 -20.73
C ARG A 93 -1.60 -25.03 -22.14
N ASP A 94 -2.54 -25.17 -23.07
CA ASP A 94 -2.32 -25.91 -24.32
C ASP A 94 -1.81 -25.04 -25.48
N THR A 95 -1.66 -23.73 -25.26
CA THR A 95 -1.07 -22.80 -26.22
C THR A 95 0.00 -21.92 -25.58
N MET A 96 1.09 -21.69 -26.32
CA MET A 96 2.20 -20.86 -25.86
C MET A 96 3.00 -20.29 -27.02
N GLY A 97 3.74 -19.22 -26.74
CA GLY A 97 4.94 -18.87 -27.52
C GLY A 97 6.16 -19.62 -26.99
N GLN A 98 7.21 -19.70 -27.81
CA GLN A 98 8.48 -20.31 -27.42
C GLN A 98 9.66 -19.55 -28.02
N THR A 99 10.78 -19.48 -27.30
CA THR A 99 12.06 -19.08 -27.87
C THR A 99 13.14 -20.07 -27.45
N LEU A 100 13.89 -20.56 -28.42
CA LEU A 100 15.08 -21.39 -28.24
C LEU A 100 16.29 -20.55 -28.61
N PHE A 101 17.12 -20.23 -27.63
CA PHE A 101 18.40 -19.55 -27.84
C PHE A 101 19.50 -20.60 -27.97
N ALA A 102 20.26 -20.54 -29.05
CA ALA A 102 21.42 -21.41 -29.23
C ALA A 102 22.41 -21.21 -28.07
N ALA A 103 23.02 -22.29 -27.60
CA ALA A 103 23.98 -22.20 -26.51
C ALA A 103 25.28 -21.52 -26.99
N PRO A 104 25.92 -20.67 -26.16
CA PRO A 104 27.25 -20.17 -26.47
C PRO A 104 28.20 -21.33 -26.75
N GLN A 105 28.85 -21.32 -27.93
CA GLN A 105 29.76 -22.37 -28.41
C GLN A 105 29.12 -23.75 -28.67
N GLY A 106 27.78 -23.86 -28.63
CA GLY A 106 27.05 -25.06 -29.07
C GLY A 106 27.12 -25.24 -30.60
N ALA A 107 26.73 -26.43 -31.08
CA ALA A 107 26.72 -26.75 -32.52
C ALA A 107 25.92 -25.71 -33.31
N GLU A 108 24.68 -25.44 -32.89
CA GLU A 108 23.80 -24.46 -33.54
C GLU A 108 24.44 -23.08 -33.71
N THR A 109 25.15 -22.58 -32.70
CA THR A 109 25.85 -21.29 -32.77
C THR A 109 27.04 -21.33 -33.73
N LYS A 110 27.76 -22.45 -33.78
CA LYS A 110 28.87 -22.65 -34.73
C LYS A 110 28.37 -22.74 -36.16
N ASP A 111 27.20 -23.34 -36.34
CA ASP A 111 26.51 -23.46 -37.64
C ASP A 111 25.81 -22.13 -38.03
N GLY A 112 25.83 -21.12 -37.16
CA GLY A 112 25.34 -19.77 -37.44
C GLY A 112 23.93 -19.46 -36.95
N LEU A 113 23.22 -20.37 -36.27
CA LEU A 113 21.91 -20.09 -35.67
C LEU A 113 22.05 -19.45 -34.28
N ILE A 114 21.33 -18.35 -34.06
CA ILE A 114 21.32 -17.62 -32.78
C ILE A 114 20.07 -17.92 -31.97
N TYR A 115 18.90 -17.86 -32.58
CA TYR A 115 17.66 -18.26 -31.94
C TYR A 115 16.59 -18.70 -32.93
N SER A 116 15.61 -19.46 -32.44
CA SER A 116 14.32 -19.72 -33.09
C SER A 116 13.20 -19.27 -32.17
N GLN A 117 12.24 -18.51 -32.70
CA GLN A 117 11.14 -17.92 -31.96
C GLN A 117 9.79 -18.22 -32.63
N PHE A 118 8.81 -18.62 -31.82
CA PHE A 118 7.45 -18.98 -32.23
C PHE A 118 6.45 -18.14 -31.43
N TYR A 119 5.58 -17.37 -32.10
CA TYR A 119 4.57 -16.54 -31.44
C TYR A 119 3.33 -16.29 -32.30
N GLY A 120 2.21 -15.99 -31.65
CA GLY A 120 0.99 -15.53 -32.32
C GLY A 120 0.98 -14.01 -32.56
N LEU A 121 0.34 -13.58 -33.66
CA LEU A 121 0.21 -12.17 -34.02
C LEU A 121 -0.94 -11.45 -33.30
N ILE A 122 -1.81 -12.20 -32.60
CA ILE A 122 -2.91 -11.68 -31.75
C ILE A 122 -2.44 -10.81 -30.57
N LYS A 123 -1.13 -10.58 -30.41
CA LYS A 123 -0.59 -9.57 -29.49
C LYS A 123 -0.78 -8.14 -29.99
N THR A 124 -0.95 -7.95 -31.30
CA THR A 124 -1.00 -6.64 -31.96
C THR A 124 -2.15 -5.73 -31.49
N PRO A 125 -3.35 -6.23 -31.12
CA PRO A 125 -4.37 -5.37 -30.51
C PRO A 125 -3.94 -4.78 -29.17
N PHE A 126 -2.95 -5.33 -28.46
CA PHE A 126 -2.56 -4.83 -27.14
C PHE A 126 -1.24 -4.08 -27.15
N ASP A 127 -0.47 -4.17 -28.24
CA ASP A 127 0.85 -3.57 -28.43
C ASP A 127 0.72 -2.19 -29.10
N SER A 128 1.13 -1.13 -28.40
CA SER A 128 1.32 0.21 -28.98
C SER A 128 2.78 0.61 -28.78
N ALA A 129 3.59 0.49 -29.84
CA ALA A 129 5.03 0.80 -29.80
C ALA A 129 5.78 0.10 -28.65
N LYS A 130 5.52 -1.20 -28.46
CA LYS A 130 6.04 -2.07 -27.38
C LYS A 130 5.51 -1.77 -25.97
N VAL A 131 4.50 -0.92 -25.84
CA VAL A 131 3.83 -0.65 -24.56
C VAL A 131 2.50 -1.39 -24.51
N TYR A 132 2.42 -2.43 -23.68
CA TYR A 132 1.22 -3.25 -23.51
C TYR A 132 0.21 -2.66 -22.51
N VAL A 133 -1.05 -3.12 -22.53
CA VAL A 133 -2.09 -2.63 -21.61
C VAL A 133 -1.77 -3.11 -20.19
N PHE A 134 -1.98 -2.27 -19.18
CA PHE A 134 -1.67 -2.61 -17.78
C PHE A 134 -0.19 -2.94 -17.48
N ASP A 135 0.73 -2.72 -18.43
CA ASP A 135 2.15 -3.08 -18.24
C ASP A 135 2.91 -2.10 -17.32
N ASN A 136 2.27 -0.98 -16.96
CA ASN A 136 2.82 0.00 -16.04
C ASN A 136 2.78 -0.53 -14.59
N ASP A 137 3.93 -0.98 -14.09
CA ASP A 137 4.13 -1.45 -12.69
C ASP A 137 3.57 -0.48 -11.64
N SER A 138 3.66 0.84 -11.90
CA SER A 138 3.18 1.85 -10.95
C SER A 138 1.68 1.83 -10.73
N VAL A 139 0.89 1.15 -11.58
CA VAL A 139 -0.55 0.97 -11.34
C VAL A 139 -0.81 0.16 -10.06
N GLU A 140 0.11 -0.72 -9.65
CA GLU A 140 0.02 -1.44 -8.37
C GLU A 140 -0.05 -0.48 -7.17
N ASN A 141 0.48 0.74 -7.31
CA ASN A 141 0.42 1.76 -6.26
C ASN A 141 -1.01 2.25 -5.99
N LEU A 142 -2.00 1.92 -6.82
CA LEU A 142 -3.41 2.16 -6.52
C LEU A 142 -3.93 1.34 -5.33
N ALA A 143 -3.28 0.21 -5.03
CA ALA A 143 -3.60 -0.59 -3.85
C ALA A 143 -3.07 0.02 -2.55
N LEU A 144 -2.25 1.07 -2.61
CA LEU A 144 -1.71 1.74 -1.43
C LEU A 144 -2.80 2.54 -0.71
N ASP A 145 -2.89 2.33 0.60
CA ASP A 145 -3.74 3.15 1.45
C ASP A 145 -3.45 4.65 1.24
N PRO A 146 -4.45 5.48 0.90
CA PRO A 146 -4.25 6.91 0.68
C PRO A 146 -3.71 7.62 1.92
N GLY A 147 -4.07 7.17 3.13
CA GLY A 147 -3.51 7.66 4.38
C GLY A 147 -2.00 7.44 4.44
N TYR A 148 -1.56 6.22 4.17
CA TYR A 148 -0.16 5.84 4.08
C TYR A 148 0.63 6.64 3.02
N VAL A 149 0.09 6.80 1.80
CA VAL A 149 0.75 7.58 0.74
C VAL A 149 0.96 9.04 1.18
N ARG A 150 -0.05 9.63 1.83
CA ARG A 150 0.05 10.99 2.38
C ARG A 150 1.06 11.10 3.51
N SER A 151 1.13 10.13 4.42
CA SER A 151 2.13 10.10 5.48
C SER A 151 3.56 10.02 4.90
N LEU A 152 3.77 9.18 3.88
CA LEU A 152 5.06 9.08 3.18
C LEU A 152 5.48 10.39 2.50
N GLN A 153 4.55 11.10 1.85
CA GLN A 153 4.81 12.42 1.25
C GLN A 153 5.30 13.43 2.30
N GLN A 154 4.65 13.46 3.47
CA GLN A 154 4.92 14.42 4.55
C GLN A 154 6.25 14.17 5.27
N GLU A 155 6.72 12.91 5.31
CA GLU A 155 8.03 12.56 5.87
C GLU A 155 9.21 13.08 5.03
N GLY A 156 8.95 13.65 3.84
CA GLY A 156 9.97 14.27 3.00
C GLY A 156 10.69 13.28 2.09
N GLY A 157 10.21 12.04 2.01
CA GLY A 157 10.60 11.13 0.93
C GLY A 157 9.71 11.40 -0.26
N GLY A 158 10.19 12.10 -1.29
CA GLY A 158 9.41 12.35 -2.51
C GLY A 158 8.88 11.03 -3.08
N ILE A 159 7.58 10.78 -3.00
CA ILE A 159 6.97 9.60 -3.64
C ILE A 159 7.24 9.70 -5.15
N THR A 160 7.68 8.59 -5.71
CA THR A 160 8.02 8.48 -7.14
C THR A 160 6.80 8.28 -8.03
N PHE A 161 5.59 8.21 -7.46
CA PHE A 161 4.34 8.03 -8.21
C PHE A 161 3.26 9.03 -7.80
N SER A 162 2.33 9.31 -8.72
CA SER A 162 1.14 10.13 -8.49
C SER A 162 -0.10 9.25 -8.59
N LYS A 163 -0.96 9.25 -7.55
CA LYS A 163 -2.19 8.45 -7.54
C LYS A 163 -3.06 8.76 -8.75
N GLY A 164 -3.27 10.04 -9.08
CA GLY A 164 -4.06 10.45 -10.24
C GLY A 164 -3.45 9.98 -11.58
N VAL A 165 -2.11 9.91 -11.68
CA VAL A 165 -1.43 9.36 -12.86
C VAL A 165 -1.64 7.85 -12.95
N CYS A 166 -1.57 7.14 -11.82
CA CYS A 166 -1.84 5.70 -11.77
C CYS A 166 -3.32 5.40 -12.13
N GLU A 167 -4.27 6.18 -11.61
CA GLU A 167 -5.70 6.06 -11.91
C GLU A 167 -5.95 6.31 -13.41
N PHE A 168 -5.36 7.38 -13.95
CA PHE A 168 -5.44 7.68 -15.39
C PHE A 168 -4.84 6.56 -16.23
N SER A 169 -3.67 6.03 -15.84
CA SER A 169 -2.99 4.93 -16.55
C SER A 169 -3.81 3.64 -16.53
N TYR A 170 -4.45 3.32 -15.40
CA TYR A 170 -5.38 2.20 -15.27
C TYR A 170 -6.61 2.35 -16.18
N LEU A 171 -7.30 3.49 -16.08
CA LEU A 171 -8.50 3.77 -16.88
C LEU A 171 -8.18 3.81 -18.37
N HIS A 172 -7.05 4.41 -18.76
CA HIS A 172 -6.58 4.43 -20.14
C HIS A 172 -6.29 3.01 -20.65
N SER A 173 -5.64 2.17 -19.84
CA SER A 173 -5.39 0.75 -20.20
C SER A 173 -6.70 -0.02 -20.42
N LYS A 174 -7.69 0.19 -19.55
CA LYS A 174 -9.03 -0.43 -19.67
C LYS A 174 -9.77 0.03 -20.94
N LYS A 175 -9.80 1.35 -21.19
CA LYS A 175 -10.41 1.91 -22.42
C LYS A 175 -9.73 1.39 -23.67
N ARG A 176 -8.40 1.37 -23.68
CA ARG A 176 -7.61 0.87 -24.82
C ARG A 176 -7.86 -0.62 -25.05
N ALA A 177 -7.87 -1.44 -23.99
CA ALA A 177 -8.20 -2.85 -24.11
C ALA A 177 -9.61 -3.06 -24.68
N CYS A 178 -10.61 -2.33 -24.19
CA CYS A 178 -11.99 -2.42 -24.67
C CYS A 178 -12.11 -2.03 -26.15
N ALA A 179 -11.60 -0.86 -26.55
CA ALA A 179 -11.62 -0.40 -27.93
C ALA A 179 -10.92 -1.40 -28.86
N ASN A 180 -9.73 -1.87 -28.46
CA ASN A 180 -8.97 -2.81 -29.27
C ASN A 180 -9.65 -4.19 -29.37
N LEU A 181 -10.38 -4.65 -28.35
CA LEU A 181 -11.16 -5.88 -28.47
C LEU A 181 -12.36 -5.73 -29.41
N LEU A 182 -12.94 -4.52 -29.54
CA LEU A 182 -14.07 -4.26 -30.43
C LEU A 182 -13.61 -4.06 -31.89
N ASP A 183 -12.60 -3.22 -32.10
CA ASP A 183 -12.13 -2.79 -33.42
C ASP A 183 -11.43 -3.92 -34.20
N ASN A 184 -11.09 -5.01 -33.53
CA ASN A 184 -10.35 -6.14 -34.11
C ASN A 184 -11.20 -7.42 -34.26
N ARG A 185 -12.51 -7.36 -34.02
CA ARG A 185 -13.42 -8.52 -34.17
C ARG A 185 -13.45 -9.14 -35.56
N TRP A 186 -13.17 -8.32 -36.58
CA TRP A 186 -13.28 -8.69 -37.99
C TRP A 186 -11.92 -8.98 -38.63
N LYS A 187 -10.86 -9.12 -37.83
CA LYS A 187 -9.49 -9.30 -38.33
C LYS A 187 -8.98 -10.69 -38.01
N SER A 188 -8.28 -11.28 -38.97
CA SER A 188 -7.60 -12.56 -38.80
C SER A 188 -6.16 -12.35 -38.31
N TYR A 189 -5.69 -13.24 -37.44
CA TYR A 189 -4.37 -13.17 -36.82
C TYR A 189 -3.64 -14.50 -36.96
N GLY A 190 -2.54 -14.47 -37.70
CA GLY A 190 -1.70 -15.65 -37.87
C GLY A 190 -0.72 -15.91 -36.75
N ILE A 191 0.17 -16.85 -37.03
CA ILE A 191 1.35 -17.20 -36.24
C ILE A 191 2.61 -16.90 -37.03
N ARG A 192 3.70 -16.67 -36.30
CA ARG A 192 5.03 -16.48 -36.86
C ARG A 192 6.04 -17.44 -36.25
N GLU A 193 6.88 -17.96 -37.11
CA GLU A 193 8.11 -18.69 -36.84
C GLU A 193 9.27 -17.85 -37.39
N GLU A 194 10.26 -17.56 -36.56
CA GLU A 194 11.34 -16.63 -36.86
C GLU A 194 12.67 -17.20 -36.38
N HIS A 195 13.65 -17.27 -37.27
CA HIS A 195 15.00 -17.74 -36.98
C HIS A 195 16.00 -16.63 -37.26
N ARG A 196 16.85 -16.33 -36.28
CA ARG A 196 17.99 -15.44 -36.47
C ARG A 196 19.22 -16.26 -36.80
N ILE A 197 19.73 -16.09 -38.01
CA ILE A 197 20.89 -16.84 -38.54
C ILE A 197 22.01 -15.88 -38.98
N SER A 198 23.24 -16.36 -39.04
CA SER A 198 24.38 -15.64 -39.59
C SER A 198 24.22 -15.44 -41.10
N MET A 199 24.92 -14.45 -41.64
CA MET A 199 24.95 -14.23 -43.08
C MET A 199 25.57 -15.43 -43.81
N SER A 200 26.61 -16.04 -43.23
CA SER A 200 27.25 -17.24 -43.78
C SER A 200 26.25 -18.39 -43.92
N MET A 201 25.47 -18.67 -42.87
CA MET A 201 24.42 -19.70 -42.91
C MET A 201 23.32 -19.38 -43.93
N MET A 202 22.93 -18.11 -44.08
CA MET A 202 21.96 -17.70 -45.09
C MET A 202 22.46 -17.93 -46.52
N GLU A 203 23.74 -17.64 -46.78
CA GLU A 203 24.37 -17.89 -48.08
C GLU A 203 24.43 -19.40 -48.39
N GLU A 204 24.74 -20.24 -47.39
CA GLU A 204 24.73 -21.69 -47.51
C GLU A 204 23.32 -22.25 -47.80
N ILE A 205 22.29 -21.80 -47.05
CA ILE A 205 20.89 -22.16 -47.29
C ILE A 205 20.48 -21.78 -48.72
N HIS A 206 20.84 -20.58 -49.16
CA HIS A 206 20.55 -20.12 -50.51
C HIS A 206 21.23 -21.00 -51.58
N GLN A 207 22.50 -21.37 -51.39
CA GLN A 207 23.21 -22.27 -52.31
C GLN A 207 22.54 -23.64 -52.39
N GLN A 208 22.13 -24.21 -51.25
CA GLN A 208 21.41 -25.49 -51.21
C GLN A 208 20.04 -25.39 -51.91
N TRP A 209 19.31 -24.29 -51.72
CA TRP A 209 18.03 -24.07 -52.41
C TRP A 209 18.18 -23.92 -53.93
N VAL A 210 19.21 -23.21 -54.41
CA VAL A 210 19.51 -23.14 -55.85
C VAL A 210 19.83 -24.53 -56.43
N GLN A 211 20.42 -25.42 -55.64
CA GLN A 211 20.67 -26.81 -56.04
C GLN A 211 19.41 -27.68 -55.98
N TRP A 212 18.47 -27.39 -55.06
CA TRP A 212 17.19 -28.10 -54.94
C TRP A 212 16.16 -27.67 -56.00
N ASP A 213 16.14 -26.41 -56.44
CA ASP A 213 15.29 -25.93 -57.56
C ASP A 213 15.58 -26.65 -58.91
N LEU A 214 16.61 -27.51 -58.97
CA LEU A 214 16.93 -28.37 -60.12
C LEU A 214 16.23 -29.74 -60.06
N TYR A 215 15.55 -30.06 -58.96
CA TYR A 215 14.78 -31.28 -58.77
C TYR A 215 13.36 -30.88 -58.39
N ASP A 216 12.42 -30.96 -59.32
CA ASP A 216 11.00 -30.76 -59.05
C ASP A 216 10.57 -31.67 -57.89
N ALA A 217 10.23 -31.06 -56.76
CA ALA A 217 9.68 -31.76 -55.61
C ALA A 217 8.16 -31.84 -55.78
N ASP A 218 7.72 -32.83 -56.55
CA ASP A 218 6.37 -33.38 -56.42
C ASP A 218 6.27 -34.07 -55.05
N ASP A 219 5.98 -33.29 -54.00
CA ASP A 219 5.57 -33.82 -52.71
C ASP A 219 4.09 -33.47 -52.52
N GLU A 220 3.22 -34.30 -53.14
CA GLU A 220 1.82 -34.42 -52.76
C GLU A 220 1.74 -35.02 -51.35
N GLY A 221 2.05 -34.19 -50.35
CA GLY A 221 1.88 -34.55 -48.95
C GLY A 221 0.40 -34.80 -48.67
N ASP A 222 0.06 -36.05 -48.36
CA ASP A 222 -1.25 -36.50 -47.89
C ASP A 222 -1.79 -35.53 -46.82
N GLY A 223 -2.96 -34.93 -47.07
CA GLY A 223 -3.61 -33.89 -46.26
C GLY A 223 -4.06 -34.35 -44.85
N SER A 224 -3.49 -35.43 -44.32
CA SER A 224 -3.86 -36.09 -43.07
C SER A 224 -3.02 -35.68 -41.86
N SER A 225 -1.93 -34.92 -42.04
CA SER A 225 -1.08 -34.50 -40.91
C SER A 225 -1.73 -33.39 -40.08
N PRO A 226 -1.89 -33.56 -38.75
CA PRO A 226 -2.52 -32.56 -37.90
C PRO A 226 -1.69 -31.27 -37.82
N LEU A 227 -2.35 -30.12 -37.98
CA LEU A 227 -1.71 -28.80 -37.96
C LEU A 227 -1.03 -28.52 -36.60
N PRO A 228 0.13 -27.84 -36.57
CA PRO A 228 0.86 -27.54 -35.33
C PRO A 228 0.27 -26.37 -34.52
N TYR A 229 -0.89 -25.86 -34.93
CA TYR A 229 -1.61 -24.75 -34.32
C TYR A 229 -3.11 -25.05 -34.25
N TYR A 230 -3.79 -24.34 -33.36
CA TYR A 230 -5.25 -24.23 -33.34
C TYR A 230 -5.68 -23.09 -34.27
N ILE A 231 -6.85 -23.23 -34.86
CA ILE A 231 -7.58 -22.17 -35.57
C ILE A 231 -8.84 -21.93 -34.75
N VAL A 232 -9.07 -20.68 -34.36
CA VAL A 232 -10.17 -20.30 -33.46
C VAL A 232 -10.86 -19.07 -34.05
N PRO A 233 -12.20 -18.98 -34.04
CA PRO A 233 -12.89 -17.75 -34.40
C PRO A 233 -12.37 -16.56 -33.60
N THR A 234 -12.05 -15.46 -34.30
CA THR A 234 -11.56 -14.22 -33.68
C THR A 234 -12.55 -13.72 -32.64
N ARG A 235 -13.85 -13.77 -32.94
CA ARG A 235 -14.88 -13.32 -32.01
C ARG A 235 -14.84 -14.07 -30.68
N ASP A 236 -14.82 -15.40 -30.72
CA ASP A 236 -14.80 -16.25 -29.52
C ASP A 236 -13.56 -16.00 -28.68
N LEU A 237 -12.41 -15.89 -29.34
CA LEU A 237 -11.14 -15.62 -28.68
C LEU A 237 -11.15 -14.23 -28.01
N LEU A 238 -11.66 -13.19 -28.69
CA LEU A 238 -11.72 -11.85 -28.13
C LEU A 238 -12.76 -11.74 -27.00
N ASP A 239 -13.88 -12.46 -27.08
CA ASP A 239 -14.87 -12.55 -26.00
C ASP A 239 -14.29 -13.27 -24.77
N PHE A 240 -13.47 -14.31 -24.98
CA PHE A 240 -12.68 -14.94 -23.92
C PHE A 240 -11.71 -13.93 -23.27
N LEU A 241 -10.94 -13.19 -24.06
CA LEU A 241 -10.01 -12.18 -23.54
C LEU A 241 -10.73 -11.05 -22.79
N TYR A 242 -11.90 -10.64 -23.27
CA TYR A 242 -12.77 -9.69 -22.58
C TYR A 242 -13.14 -10.20 -21.18
N ALA A 243 -13.55 -11.46 -21.04
CA ALA A 243 -13.83 -12.07 -19.75
C ALA A 243 -12.58 -12.20 -18.85
N GLN A 244 -11.43 -12.58 -19.43
CA GLN A 244 -10.15 -12.70 -18.71
C GLN A 244 -9.67 -11.38 -18.10
N ILE A 245 -9.84 -10.27 -18.82
CA ILE A 245 -9.48 -8.93 -18.33
C ILE A 245 -10.50 -8.48 -17.27
N ASN A 246 -11.80 -8.60 -17.58
CA ASN A 246 -12.84 -8.07 -16.71
C ASN A 246 -12.92 -8.76 -15.35
N LYS A 247 -12.63 -10.06 -15.25
CA LYS A 247 -12.64 -10.73 -13.93
C LYS A 247 -11.67 -10.10 -12.94
N TYR A 248 -10.48 -9.68 -13.38
CA TYR A 248 -9.49 -9.05 -12.50
C TYR A 248 -9.76 -7.54 -12.31
N CYS A 249 -10.25 -6.85 -13.35
CA CYS A 249 -10.76 -5.49 -13.20
C CYS A 249 -11.88 -5.45 -12.14
N PHE A 250 -12.82 -6.38 -12.21
CA PHE A 250 -13.94 -6.48 -11.27
C PHE A 250 -13.46 -6.71 -9.84
N ILE A 251 -12.55 -7.67 -9.59
CA ILE A 251 -12.01 -7.89 -8.25
C ILE A 251 -11.36 -6.61 -7.70
N PHE A 252 -10.54 -5.93 -8.50
CA PHE A 252 -9.89 -4.69 -8.06
C PHE A 252 -10.90 -3.56 -7.78
N GLU A 253 -11.77 -3.26 -8.74
CA GLU A 253 -12.74 -2.17 -8.65
C GLU A 253 -13.77 -2.42 -7.55
N HIS A 254 -14.18 -3.68 -7.35
CA HIS A 254 -15.11 -4.07 -6.29
C HIS A 254 -14.51 -3.79 -4.91
N ILE A 255 -13.28 -4.24 -4.65
CA ILE A 255 -12.61 -3.95 -3.37
C ILE A 255 -12.47 -2.44 -3.17
N LEU A 256 -11.95 -1.74 -4.19
CA LEU A 256 -11.72 -0.30 -4.14
C LEU A 256 -13.01 0.49 -3.82
N ALA A 257 -14.14 0.14 -4.44
CA ALA A 257 -15.41 0.80 -4.22
C ALA A 257 -15.99 0.56 -2.80
N HIS A 258 -15.62 -0.55 -2.17
CA HIS A 258 -16.06 -0.91 -0.80
C HIS A 258 -15.06 -0.50 0.28
N THR A 259 -13.94 0.10 -0.10
CA THR A 259 -13.02 0.73 0.86
C THR A 259 -13.52 2.12 1.27
N ALA A 260 -13.29 2.49 2.53
CA ALA A 260 -13.56 3.84 3.03
C ALA A 260 -12.49 4.84 2.53
N LYS A 261 -12.33 5.99 3.20
CA LYS A 261 -11.24 6.95 2.89
C LYS A 261 -9.82 6.36 3.01
N THR A 262 -9.72 5.16 3.54
CA THR A 262 -8.50 4.38 3.78
C THR A 262 -8.74 2.90 3.50
N TYR A 263 -7.67 2.18 3.20
CA TYR A 263 -7.68 0.74 2.91
C TYR A 263 -7.14 -0.06 4.10
N SER A 264 -7.68 -1.25 4.33
CA SER A 264 -7.10 -2.23 5.25
C SER A 264 -5.98 -3.05 4.57
N LEU A 265 -5.17 -3.74 5.36
CA LEU A 265 -4.13 -4.63 4.82
C LEU A 265 -4.75 -5.76 3.99
N PRO A 266 -5.79 -6.48 4.45
CA PRO A 266 -6.45 -7.49 3.63
C PRO A 266 -6.99 -6.96 2.29
N GLU A 267 -7.60 -5.77 2.27
CA GLU A 267 -8.05 -5.12 1.02
C GLU A 267 -6.88 -4.81 0.08
N THR A 268 -5.81 -4.23 0.62
CA THR A 268 -4.57 -3.93 -0.12
C THR A 268 -4.03 -5.18 -0.82
N MET A 269 -3.99 -6.31 -0.12
CA MET A 269 -3.45 -7.55 -0.66
C MET A 269 -4.26 -8.06 -1.86
N VAL A 270 -5.58 -8.01 -1.77
CA VAL A 270 -6.47 -8.42 -2.88
C VAL A 270 -6.31 -7.50 -4.08
N MET A 271 -6.25 -6.18 -3.84
CA MET A 271 -6.03 -5.21 -4.92
C MET A 271 -4.69 -5.46 -5.64
N VAL A 272 -3.59 -5.69 -4.91
CA VAL A 272 -2.28 -6.02 -5.51
C VAL A 272 -2.36 -7.30 -6.36
N VAL A 273 -2.99 -8.35 -5.83
CA VAL A 273 -3.17 -9.62 -6.55
C VAL A 273 -3.91 -9.41 -7.87
N ALA A 274 -5.02 -8.68 -7.86
CA ALA A 274 -5.82 -8.40 -9.04
C ALA A 274 -5.04 -7.57 -10.09
N LEU A 275 -4.36 -6.50 -9.65
CA LEU A 275 -3.57 -5.63 -10.52
C LEU A 275 -2.40 -6.37 -11.17
N ARG A 276 -1.72 -7.26 -10.45
CA ARG A 276 -0.67 -8.09 -11.04
C ARG A 276 -1.22 -9.12 -12.02
N ALA A 277 -2.34 -9.75 -11.69
CA ALA A 277 -2.96 -10.75 -12.57
C ALA A 277 -3.41 -10.17 -13.92
N LEU A 278 -3.85 -8.90 -13.96
CA LEU A 278 -4.20 -8.19 -15.20
C LEU A 278 -3.07 -8.21 -16.24
N ARG A 279 -1.81 -8.19 -15.80
CA ARG A 279 -0.64 -8.17 -16.68
C ARG A 279 -0.44 -9.46 -17.45
N PHE A 280 -1.02 -10.57 -17.00
CA PHE A 280 -0.78 -11.90 -17.57
C PHE A 280 -2.03 -12.49 -18.25
N CYS A 281 -3.18 -11.84 -18.12
CA CYS A 281 -4.47 -12.42 -18.49
C CYS A 281 -4.83 -12.37 -19.99
N TYR A 282 -4.06 -11.67 -20.83
CA TYR A 282 -4.42 -11.46 -22.23
C TYR A 282 -3.30 -11.75 -23.25
N GLY A 283 -2.09 -12.05 -22.78
CA GLY A 283 -0.91 -12.14 -23.65
C GLY A 283 0.07 -13.21 -23.22
N SER A 284 1.27 -13.16 -23.80
CA SER A 284 2.35 -14.15 -23.61
C SER A 284 3.41 -13.66 -22.62
N ASN A 285 3.00 -12.99 -21.53
CA ASN A 285 3.94 -12.52 -20.52
C ASN A 285 4.49 -13.70 -19.67
N LEU A 286 5.73 -13.58 -19.17
CA LEU A 286 6.44 -14.65 -18.46
C LEU A 286 5.90 -14.87 -17.03
N ILE A 287 4.72 -15.50 -16.92
CA ILE A 287 4.07 -15.76 -15.64
C ILE A 287 4.96 -16.54 -14.66
N GLN A 288 5.86 -17.38 -15.17
CA GLN A 288 6.83 -18.16 -14.38
C GLN A 288 7.77 -17.28 -13.54
N ARG A 289 7.98 -16.01 -13.94
CA ARG A 289 8.77 -15.03 -13.19
C ARG A 289 7.96 -14.33 -12.10
N GLU A 290 6.63 -14.35 -12.17
CA GLU A 290 5.75 -13.79 -11.16
C GLU A 290 5.40 -14.86 -10.11
N SER A 291 6.26 -14.95 -9.09
CA SER A 291 6.11 -15.97 -8.04
C SER A 291 4.81 -15.87 -7.24
N LEU A 292 4.24 -14.66 -7.08
CA LEU A 292 2.97 -14.48 -6.35
C LEU A 292 1.83 -15.20 -7.05
N LEU A 293 1.79 -15.13 -8.37
CA LEU A 293 0.72 -15.73 -9.18
C LEU A 293 1.04 -17.20 -9.49
N CYS A 294 2.27 -17.48 -9.92
CA CYS A 294 2.65 -18.76 -10.50
C CYS A 294 2.79 -19.89 -9.48
N LYS A 295 3.47 -19.65 -8.35
CA LYS A 295 3.81 -20.70 -7.38
C LYS A 295 2.71 -20.88 -6.35
N ASP A 296 2.52 -22.11 -5.86
CA ASP A 296 1.58 -22.39 -4.78
C ASP A 296 2.21 -22.17 -3.39
N ARG A 297 3.12 -23.05 -2.96
CA ARG A 297 3.79 -22.99 -1.66
C ARG A 297 5.24 -23.44 -1.78
N TRP A 298 6.15 -22.74 -1.10
CA TRP A 298 7.56 -23.13 -1.03
C TRP A 298 8.22 -22.67 0.26
N GLU A 299 9.30 -23.33 0.64
CA GLU A 299 10.04 -23.02 1.86
C GLU A 299 11.37 -22.34 1.55
N VAL A 300 11.73 -21.35 2.37
CA VAL A 300 13.02 -20.66 2.27
C VAL A 300 13.72 -20.74 3.62
N ARG A 301 14.95 -21.26 3.63
CA ARG A 301 15.82 -21.22 4.80
C ARG A 301 16.40 -19.82 4.98
N ARG A 302 16.19 -19.22 6.15
CA ARG A 302 16.86 -17.99 6.60
C ARG A 302 17.59 -18.29 7.91
N GLY A 303 18.88 -18.58 7.81
CA GLY A 303 19.64 -19.10 8.95
C GLY A 303 19.08 -20.45 9.40
N GLN A 304 18.82 -20.61 10.70
CA GLN A 304 18.22 -21.81 11.28
C GLN A 304 16.68 -21.87 11.15
N LYS A 305 16.02 -20.79 10.74
CA LYS A 305 14.55 -20.73 10.66
C LYS A 305 14.06 -21.07 9.25
N ILE A 306 13.14 -22.01 9.16
CA ILE A 306 12.39 -22.32 7.93
C ILE A 306 11.22 -21.34 7.86
N VAL A 307 11.13 -20.63 6.73
CA VAL A 307 10.04 -19.69 6.47
C VAL A 307 9.20 -20.21 5.32
N VAL A 308 7.92 -20.45 5.59
CA VAL A 308 6.94 -20.84 4.57
C VAL A 308 6.54 -19.60 3.78
N LYS A 309 6.50 -19.73 2.46
CA LYS A 309 6.03 -18.71 1.52
C LYS A 309 4.94 -19.31 0.64
N GLU A 310 3.99 -18.47 0.26
CA GLU A 310 2.90 -18.86 -0.62
C GLU A 310 2.66 -17.86 -1.74
N GLY A 311 2.07 -18.37 -2.82
CA GLY A 311 1.46 -17.64 -3.92
C GLY A 311 0.11 -18.28 -4.27
N LEU A 312 -0.44 -17.96 -5.44
CA LEU A 312 -1.79 -18.35 -5.87
C LEU A 312 -1.83 -19.61 -6.73
N GLY A 313 -0.68 -20.24 -7.01
CA GLY A 313 -0.56 -21.54 -7.67
C GLY A 313 -1.17 -21.62 -9.06
N MET A 314 -1.12 -20.54 -9.84
CA MET A 314 -1.68 -20.51 -11.20
C MET A 314 -1.02 -21.53 -12.12
N HIS A 315 0.23 -21.94 -11.85
CA HIS A 315 0.86 -23.02 -12.61
C HIS A 315 0.11 -24.35 -12.46
N ASP A 316 -0.22 -24.72 -11.23
CA ASP A 316 -0.87 -25.99 -10.96
C ASP A 316 -2.33 -25.99 -11.46
N SER A 317 -3.03 -24.85 -11.38
CA SER A 317 -4.37 -24.73 -11.94
C SER A 317 -4.38 -24.76 -13.47
N MET A 318 -3.37 -24.17 -14.13
CA MET A 318 -3.17 -24.34 -15.57
C MET A 318 -3.01 -25.81 -15.94
N GLU A 319 -2.12 -26.55 -15.27
CA GLU A 319 -1.86 -27.94 -15.61
C GLU A 319 -3.10 -28.84 -15.35
N ARG A 320 -3.81 -28.61 -14.24
CA ARG A 320 -5.01 -29.40 -13.85
C ARG A 320 -6.24 -29.07 -14.69
N CYS A 321 -6.51 -27.79 -14.92
CA CYS A 321 -7.80 -27.32 -15.45
C CYS A 321 -7.69 -26.69 -16.85
N GLY A 322 -6.49 -26.56 -17.41
CA GLY A 322 -6.25 -25.93 -18.71
C GLY A 322 -6.14 -24.40 -18.66
N LEU A 323 -6.51 -23.76 -17.55
CA LEU A 323 -6.53 -22.32 -17.36
C LEU A 323 -5.99 -21.90 -15.99
N GLY A 324 -5.17 -20.85 -15.98
CA GLY A 324 -4.62 -20.26 -14.77
C GLY A 324 -5.68 -19.52 -13.96
N TRP A 325 -5.93 -20.04 -12.76
CA TRP A 325 -6.78 -19.42 -11.75
C TRP A 325 -6.18 -19.55 -10.35
N PHE A 326 -6.72 -18.78 -9.40
CA PHE A 326 -6.29 -18.82 -8.00
C PHE A 326 -6.69 -20.14 -7.36
N TRP A 327 -5.76 -20.77 -6.63
CA TRP A 327 -6.11 -21.84 -5.70
C TRP A 327 -7.13 -21.38 -4.64
N PRO A 328 -7.76 -22.29 -3.88
CA PRO A 328 -8.76 -22.01 -2.83
C PRO A 328 -8.19 -21.29 -1.60
N LYS A 329 -7.38 -20.26 -1.82
CA LYS A 329 -6.77 -19.36 -0.84
C LYS A 329 -7.54 -18.05 -0.74
N PHE A 330 -8.55 -17.85 -1.58
CA PHE A 330 -9.43 -16.69 -1.59
C PHE A 330 -10.80 -17.08 -1.04
N ASN A 331 -11.25 -16.37 -0.02
CA ASN A 331 -12.60 -16.47 0.52
C ASN A 331 -13.51 -15.51 -0.24
N TRP A 332 -14.31 -16.05 -1.16
CA TRP A 332 -15.24 -15.28 -1.99
C TRP A 332 -16.42 -14.66 -1.22
N ALA A 333 -16.75 -15.19 -0.04
CA ALA A 333 -17.81 -14.62 0.80
C ALA A 333 -17.35 -13.35 1.51
N THR A 334 -16.09 -13.31 1.94
CA THR A 334 -15.52 -12.15 2.65
C THR A 334 -14.66 -11.25 1.76
N TRP A 335 -14.43 -11.65 0.51
CA TRP A 335 -13.54 -10.97 -0.44
C TRP A 335 -12.12 -10.77 0.10
N ARG A 336 -11.60 -11.77 0.83
CA ARG A 336 -10.27 -11.73 1.47
C ARG A 336 -9.47 -13.00 1.19
N LEU A 337 -8.15 -12.91 1.30
CA LEU A 337 -7.31 -14.09 1.37
C LEU A 337 -7.59 -14.83 2.68
N ALA A 338 -7.87 -16.12 2.59
CA ALA A 338 -8.13 -16.96 3.75
C ALA A 338 -6.86 -17.14 4.58
N GLU A 339 -7.01 -17.23 5.90
CA GLU A 339 -5.91 -17.58 6.79
C GLU A 339 -5.49 -19.05 6.58
N PRO A 340 -4.20 -19.39 6.65
CA PRO A 340 -3.03 -18.52 6.92
C PRO A 340 -2.39 -17.93 5.64
N HIS A 341 -3.01 -18.10 4.47
CA HIS A 341 -2.38 -17.86 3.16
C HIS A 341 -1.92 -16.41 2.97
N GLY A 342 -2.73 -15.45 3.43
CA GLY A 342 -2.39 -14.04 3.33
C GLY A 342 -1.06 -13.69 4.02
N GLU A 343 -0.88 -14.18 5.24
CA GLU A 343 0.35 -13.94 6.01
C GLU A 343 1.58 -14.56 5.33
N ASN A 344 1.45 -15.79 4.83
CA ASN A 344 2.53 -16.49 4.11
C ASN A 344 2.94 -15.75 2.83
N MET A 345 2.01 -15.10 2.13
CA MET A 345 2.30 -14.25 0.96
C MET A 345 3.04 -12.96 1.34
N LEU A 346 2.67 -12.34 2.47
CA LEU A 346 3.32 -11.13 3.00
C LEU A 346 4.72 -11.41 3.51
N VAL A 347 4.92 -12.48 4.28
CA VAL A 347 6.24 -12.94 4.76
C VAL A 347 7.17 -13.24 3.59
N GLY A 348 6.60 -13.71 2.47
CA GLY A 348 7.29 -13.89 1.22
C GLY A 348 7.87 -12.60 0.60
N ASN A 349 7.37 -11.43 1.02
CA ASN A 349 7.43 -10.15 0.32
C ASN A 349 6.88 -10.22 -1.11
N ALA A 350 6.00 -11.20 -1.38
CA ALA A 350 5.45 -11.42 -2.72
C ALA A 350 4.51 -10.28 -3.14
N LEU A 351 3.87 -9.62 -2.16
CA LEU A 351 2.94 -8.50 -2.35
C LEU A 351 3.62 -7.12 -2.27
N MET A 352 4.94 -7.06 -2.13
CA MET A 352 5.66 -5.81 -1.88
C MET A 352 6.33 -5.31 -3.17
N HIS A 353 5.83 -4.19 -3.71
CA HIS A 353 6.45 -3.46 -4.81
C HIS A 353 7.88 -2.95 -4.44
N GLU A 354 8.73 -2.63 -5.41
CA GLU A 354 10.11 -2.17 -5.12
C GLU A 354 10.17 -0.85 -4.33
N GLU A 355 9.23 0.06 -4.58
CA GLU A 355 9.12 1.32 -3.85
C GLU A 355 8.80 1.09 -2.37
N TYR A 356 7.95 0.09 -2.11
CA TYR A 356 7.65 -0.44 -0.79
C TYR A 356 8.90 -1.01 -0.10
N LYS A 357 9.73 -1.76 -0.84
CA LYS A 357 10.99 -2.32 -0.32
C LYS A 357 12.01 -1.23 0.03
N ARG A 358 12.14 -0.18 -0.79
CA ARG A 358 13.09 0.93 -0.57
C ARG A 358 12.81 1.72 0.70
N ARG A 359 11.54 1.82 1.11
CA ARG A 359 11.12 2.58 2.29
C ARG A 359 10.70 1.70 3.47
N TRP A 360 10.98 0.40 3.38
CA TRP A 360 10.47 -0.63 4.30
C TRP A 360 10.63 -0.30 5.78
N ARG A 361 11.66 0.47 6.20
CA ARG A 361 11.80 0.91 7.59
C ARG A 361 10.68 1.89 8.02
N ALA A 362 10.44 2.96 7.25
CA ALA A 362 9.32 3.87 7.51
C ALA A 362 7.97 3.18 7.34
N VAL A 363 7.88 2.24 6.38
CA VAL A 363 6.69 1.38 6.22
C VAL A 363 6.48 0.51 7.46
N LYS A 364 7.54 -0.07 8.03
CA LYS A 364 7.47 -0.96 9.18
C LYS A 364 6.93 -0.25 10.41
N ASP A 365 7.39 0.97 10.68
CA ASP A 365 6.96 1.75 11.85
C ASP A 365 5.49 2.19 11.74
N LEU A 366 5.06 2.63 10.55
CA LEU A 366 3.64 2.92 10.25
C LEU A 366 2.77 1.66 10.26
N ARG A 367 3.31 0.54 9.76
CA ARG A 367 2.60 -0.73 9.69
C ARG A 367 2.42 -1.35 11.07
N ASP A 368 3.31 -1.09 12.03
CA ASP A 368 3.21 -1.67 13.37
C ASP A 368 1.94 -1.20 14.09
N VAL A 369 1.64 0.11 14.07
CA VAL A 369 0.41 0.64 14.69
C VAL A 369 -0.86 0.16 13.98
N PHE A 370 -0.87 0.10 12.64
CA PHE A 370 -2.04 -0.39 11.90
C PHE A 370 -2.26 -1.89 12.06
N ILE A 371 -1.19 -2.70 12.18
CA ILE A 371 -1.32 -4.13 12.47
C ILE A 371 -1.88 -4.33 13.88
N ARG A 372 -1.35 -3.64 14.88
CA ARG A 372 -1.86 -3.67 16.26
C ARG A 372 -3.32 -3.25 16.33
N PHE A 373 -3.70 -2.20 15.60
CA PHE A 373 -5.10 -1.77 15.47
C PHE A 373 -6.00 -2.83 14.83
N ASN A 374 -5.58 -3.42 13.69
CA ASN A 374 -6.37 -4.46 13.04
C ASN A 374 -6.53 -5.69 13.93
N GLN A 375 -5.48 -6.07 14.67
CA GLN A 375 -5.57 -7.13 15.68
C GLN A 375 -6.61 -6.79 16.76
N ALA A 376 -6.61 -5.55 17.24
CA ALA A 376 -7.61 -5.08 18.20
C ALA A 376 -9.03 -5.04 17.63
N GLU A 377 -9.21 -4.73 16.35
CA GLU A 377 -10.53 -4.81 15.69
C GLU A 377 -11.02 -6.27 15.63
N LEU A 378 -10.14 -7.25 15.37
CA LEU A 378 -10.48 -8.67 15.34
C LEU A 378 -10.88 -9.22 16.72
N TRP A 379 -10.27 -8.72 17.80
CA TRP A 379 -10.62 -9.10 19.17
C TRP A 379 -12.08 -8.84 19.52
N TYR A 380 -12.70 -7.83 18.89
CA TYR A 380 -14.10 -7.49 19.13
C TYR A 380 -15.03 -8.70 18.91
N GLU A 381 -14.88 -9.36 17.77
CA GLU A 381 -15.66 -10.55 17.42
C GLU A 381 -15.11 -11.80 18.13
N LYS A 382 -13.79 -11.98 18.10
CA LYS A 382 -13.14 -13.19 18.62
C LYS A 382 -13.46 -13.47 20.09
N TYR A 383 -13.50 -12.42 20.91
CA TYR A 383 -13.76 -12.55 22.35
C TYR A 383 -15.17 -12.11 22.76
N ASN A 384 -16.07 -11.89 21.79
CA ASN A 384 -17.45 -11.44 22.03
C ASN A 384 -17.51 -10.26 23.03
N MET A 385 -16.77 -9.19 22.71
CA MET A 385 -16.59 -8.04 23.61
C MET A 385 -17.92 -7.44 24.09
N ARG A 386 -18.95 -7.46 23.24
CA ARG A 386 -20.30 -6.96 23.56
C ARG A 386 -20.92 -7.63 24.78
N SER A 387 -20.58 -8.89 25.04
CA SER A 387 -21.14 -9.68 26.13
C SER A 387 -20.25 -9.69 27.38
N ASN A 388 -19.02 -9.20 27.29
CA ASN A 388 -18.04 -9.22 28.37
C ASN A 388 -17.59 -7.78 28.71
N ARG A 389 -18.32 -7.14 29.64
CA ARG A 389 -18.07 -5.73 30.00
C ARG A 389 -16.68 -5.48 30.60
N GLY A 390 -16.11 -6.47 31.30
CA GLY A 390 -14.77 -6.35 31.87
C GLY A 390 -13.69 -6.29 30.80
N LEU A 391 -13.77 -7.22 29.83
CA LEU A 391 -12.84 -7.28 28.71
C LEU A 391 -13.04 -6.10 27.74
N GLU A 392 -14.29 -5.67 27.52
CA GLU A 392 -14.60 -4.50 26.70
C GLU A 392 -13.93 -3.23 27.26
N LYS A 393 -13.92 -3.04 28.59
CA LYS A 393 -13.22 -1.91 29.23
C LYS A 393 -11.71 -1.98 28.99
N ALA A 394 -11.10 -3.15 29.12
CA ALA A 394 -9.67 -3.34 28.87
C ALA A 394 -9.32 -3.09 27.38
N TRP A 395 -10.21 -3.49 26.47
CA TRP A 395 -10.06 -3.24 25.04
C TRP A 395 -10.16 -1.74 24.70
N LEU A 396 -11.13 -1.02 25.26
CA LEU A 396 -11.24 0.43 25.10
C LEU A 396 -10.02 1.17 25.66
N GLU A 397 -9.50 0.72 26.81
CA GLU A 397 -8.25 1.21 27.38
C GLU A 397 -7.06 0.95 26.46
N TYR A 398 -6.94 -0.26 25.91
CA TYR A 398 -5.90 -0.59 24.93
C TYR A 398 -5.92 0.37 23.74
N LEU A 399 -7.11 0.66 23.19
CA LEU A 399 -7.25 1.58 22.07
C LEU A 399 -6.84 3.02 22.41
N ILE A 400 -7.16 3.53 23.61
CA ILE A 400 -6.70 4.86 24.06
C ILE A 400 -5.17 4.92 24.01
N LEU A 401 -4.53 3.88 24.55
CA LEU A 401 -3.08 3.86 24.73
C LEU A 401 -2.32 3.57 23.44
N LEU A 402 -2.90 2.79 22.52
CA LEU A 402 -2.37 2.63 21.16
C LEU A 402 -2.31 3.99 20.44
N ASN A 403 -3.36 4.81 20.60
CA ASN A 403 -3.41 6.14 20.00
C ASN A 403 -2.41 7.12 20.66
N ILE A 404 -2.25 7.05 21.99
CA ILE A 404 -1.25 7.84 22.71
C ILE A 404 0.18 7.44 22.33
N GLU A 405 0.49 6.13 22.28
CA GLU A 405 1.81 5.63 21.89
C GLU A 405 2.20 6.15 20.49
N GLN A 406 1.25 6.16 19.55
CA GLN A 406 1.49 6.70 18.22
C GLN A 406 1.66 8.22 18.20
N PHE A 407 0.91 8.95 19.03
CA PHE A 407 1.09 10.41 19.20
C PHE A 407 2.49 10.73 19.72
N ASP A 408 2.96 10.01 20.75
CA ASP A 408 4.30 10.17 21.31
C ASP A 408 5.39 9.97 20.25
N ALA A 409 5.26 8.89 19.47
CA ALA A 409 6.17 8.57 18.38
C ALA A 409 6.23 9.68 17.31
N ASP A 410 5.06 10.23 16.94
CA ASP A 410 4.97 11.29 15.95
C ASP A 410 5.51 12.64 16.44
N VAL A 411 5.27 12.98 17.71
CA VAL A 411 5.84 14.17 18.37
C VAL A 411 7.36 14.05 18.44
N TRP A 412 7.87 12.87 18.82
CA TRP A 412 9.31 12.61 18.84
C TRP A 412 9.95 12.73 17.46
N SER A 413 9.32 12.15 16.44
CA SER A 413 9.76 12.24 15.05
C SER A 413 9.81 13.69 14.56
N ALA A 414 8.79 14.50 14.91
CA ALA A 414 8.79 15.93 14.60
C ALA A 414 9.90 16.69 15.34
N LEU A 415 10.15 16.36 16.60
CA LEU A 415 11.22 16.95 17.41
C LEU A 415 12.61 16.64 16.86
N LEU A 416 12.89 15.39 16.48
CA LEU A 416 14.15 15.00 15.83
C LEU A 416 14.34 15.73 14.48
N LYS A 417 13.27 15.90 13.71
CA LYS A 417 13.31 16.65 12.44
C LYS A 417 13.64 18.12 12.66
N ALA A 418 13.10 18.74 13.71
CA ALA A 418 13.45 20.10 14.12
C ALA A 418 14.91 20.20 14.60
N ASN A 419 15.37 19.22 15.38
CA ASN A 419 16.73 19.17 15.92
C ASN A 419 17.81 19.15 14.83
N LYS A 420 17.56 18.52 13.67
CA LYS A 420 18.47 18.55 12.52
C LYS A 420 18.74 19.97 11.99
N ARG A 421 17.87 20.94 12.30
CA ARG A 421 17.99 22.33 11.83
C ARG A 421 18.63 23.25 12.87
N SER A 422 18.37 23.03 14.15
CA SER A 422 18.76 23.97 15.21
C SER A 422 19.56 23.37 16.39
N HIS A 423 19.91 22.08 16.33
CA HIS A 423 20.69 21.36 17.36
C HIS A 423 20.27 21.69 18.81
N GLU A 424 18.95 21.69 19.06
CA GLU A 424 18.38 22.01 20.36
C GLU A 424 18.41 20.82 21.35
N LEU A 425 18.67 19.60 20.89
CA LEU A 425 18.70 18.40 21.74
C LEU A 425 20.12 17.97 22.10
N GLN A 426 20.29 17.49 23.33
CA GLN A 426 21.52 16.83 23.79
C GLN A 426 21.85 15.61 22.91
N PRO A 427 23.13 15.28 22.72
CA PRO A 427 23.55 14.07 22.00
C PRO A 427 22.95 12.78 22.59
N SER A 428 22.74 12.75 23.91
CA SER A 428 22.13 11.64 24.64
C SER A 428 20.61 11.57 24.50
N ALA A 429 19.93 12.60 23.96
CA ALA A 429 18.47 12.67 23.88
C ALA A 429 17.85 11.47 23.14
N GLY A 430 18.58 10.86 22.18
CA GLY A 430 18.14 9.66 21.47
C GLY A 430 17.88 8.43 22.37
N GLN A 431 18.46 8.38 23.57
CA GLN A 431 18.27 7.30 24.55
C GLN A 431 16.99 7.45 25.38
N TRP A 432 16.31 8.59 25.30
CA TRP A 432 15.15 8.93 26.16
C TRP A 432 13.80 8.58 25.54
N ILE A 433 13.75 8.11 24.29
CA ILE A 433 12.50 7.89 23.54
C ILE A 433 11.49 6.98 24.26
N ASP A 434 11.96 5.93 24.93
CA ASP A 434 11.11 4.94 25.61
C ASP A 434 10.79 5.30 27.07
N VAL A 435 11.42 6.36 27.60
CA VAL A 435 11.39 6.70 29.04
C VAL A 435 10.91 8.13 29.28
N MET A 436 10.81 8.94 28.23
CA MET A 436 10.40 10.34 28.31
C MET A 436 8.94 10.45 28.74
N GLN A 437 8.71 11.29 29.75
CA GLN A 437 7.38 11.81 30.06
C GLN A 437 7.30 13.25 29.57
N PHE A 438 6.16 13.63 28.99
CA PHE A 438 5.91 14.98 28.48
C PHE A 438 5.66 15.97 29.62
N CYS A 439 6.70 16.21 30.42
CA CYS A 439 6.73 17.18 31.51
C CYS A 439 8.05 17.96 31.50
N TYR A 440 8.04 19.19 32.02
CA TYR A 440 9.22 20.05 31.98
C TYR A 440 10.43 19.47 32.70
N ARG A 441 10.23 18.74 33.81
CA ARG A 441 11.31 18.10 34.57
C ARG A 441 12.16 17.17 33.71
N ASP A 442 11.52 16.34 32.89
CA ASP A 442 12.22 15.37 32.05
C ASP A 442 12.67 16.01 30.74
N MET A 443 11.83 16.84 30.11
CA MET A 443 12.21 17.55 28.89
C MET A 443 13.40 18.50 29.09
N LYS A 444 13.54 19.16 30.26
CA LYS A 444 14.71 20.02 30.57
C LYS A 444 16.04 19.30 30.49
N LYS A 445 16.06 17.98 30.70
CA LYS A 445 17.30 17.17 30.59
C LYS A 445 17.70 16.96 29.14
N MET A 446 16.79 17.17 28.19
CA MET A 446 17.00 16.89 26.77
C MET A 446 17.42 18.13 25.99
N PHE A 447 16.99 19.33 26.38
CA PHE A 447 17.22 20.54 25.60
C PHE A 447 18.53 21.24 25.98
N MET A 448 19.16 21.87 24.99
CA MET A 448 20.31 22.75 25.13
C MET A 448 20.04 24.08 24.45
N ALA A 449 20.55 25.15 25.04
CA ALA A 449 20.63 26.46 24.42
C ALA A 449 22.05 27.00 24.64
N ASN A 450 22.74 27.38 23.55
CA ASN A 450 24.10 27.92 23.58
C ASN A 450 25.10 27.04 24.36
N GLY A 451 25.00 25.71 24.21
CA GLY A 451 25.90 24.75 24.86
C GLY A 451 25.58 24.45 26.34
N ALA A 452 24.55 25.07 26.92
CA ALA A 452 24.10 24.80 28.28
C ALA A 452 22.74 24.08 28.30
N ALA A 453 22.54 23.18 29.27
CA ALA A 453 21.26 22.51 29.47
C ALA A 453 20.16 23.55 29.78
N CYS A 454 19.06 23.49 29.04
CA CYS A 454 17.94 24.43 29.13
C CYS A 454 16.61 23.67 29.07
N GLY A 455 15.53 24.26 29.61
CA GLY A 455 14.17 23.72 29.44
C GLY A 455 13.64 23.98 28.02
N PRO A 456 12.61 23.25 27.53
CA PRO A 456 11.93 23.60 26.28
C PRO A 456 11.42 25.04 26.28
N HIS A 457 11.27 25.68 25.12
CA HIS A 457 10.71 27.02 25.04
C HIS A 457 9.18 26.97 25.21
N LEU A 458 8.70 27.41 26.38
CA LEU A 458 7.28 27.50 26.69
C LEU A 458 6.70 28.80 26.10
N VAL A 459 5.63 28.67 25.31
CA VAL A 459 4.93 29.83 24.74
C VAL A 459 4.16 30.54 25.84
N THR A 460 4.41 31.83 26.01
CA THR A 460 3.73 32.70 27.00
C THR A 460 3.45 34.08 26.39
N GLY A 461 2.38 34.76 26.86
CA GLY A 461 2.10 36.16 26.57
C GLY A 461 0.85 36.44 25.71
N ASN A 462 0.52 37.73 25.56
CA ASN A 462 -0.76 38.22 25.00
C ASN A 462 -1.01 37.93 23.50
N LYS A 463 -0.03 37.38 22.78
CA LYS A 463 -0.14 37.07 21.33
C LYS A 463 -0.17 35.55 21.05
N MET A 464 -0.51 34.76 22.06
CA MET A 464 -0.73 33.32 21.89
C MET A 464 -1.91 33.04 20.96
N ARG A 465 -1.79 31.97 20.17
CA ARG A 465 -2.81 31.49 19.25
C ARG A 465 -3.93 30.77 20.00
N PHE A 466 -3.56 30.03 21.03
CA PHE A 466 -4.47 29.21 21.82
C PHE A 466 -4.55 29.79 23.24
N GLU A 467 -5.77 30.06 23.69
CA GLU A 467 -6.04 30.67 24.99
C GLU A 467 -6.39 29.62 26.05
N LYS A 468 -6.90 28.46 25.62
CA LYS A 468 -7.29 27.35 26.50
C LYS A 468 -6.58 26.06 26.08
N VAL A 469 -6.38 25.18 27.07
CA VAL A 469 -5.83 23.82 26.85
C VAL A 469 -6.65 23.07 25.81
N MET A 470 -7.98 23.17 25.91
CA MET A 470 -8.89 22.51 24.98
C MET A 470 -8.78 23.01 23.54
N ASP A 471 -8.43 24.28 23.31
CA ASP A 471 -8.22 24.78 21.96
C ASP A 471 -7.01 24.09 21.31
N VAL A 472 -5.93 23.88 22.08
CA VAL A 472 -4.75 23.13 21.62
C VAL A 472 -5.09 21.67 21.39
N MET A 473 -5.81 21.02 22.33
CA MET A 473 -6.18 19.61 22.19
C MET A 473 -7.10 19.38 20.99
N ASN A 474 -8.12 20.22 20.82
CA ASN A 474 -9.01 20.15 19.66
C ASN A 474 -8.21 20.31 18.36
N PHE A 475 -7.27 21.26 18.33
CA PHE A 475 -6.41 21.45 17.16
C PHE A 475 -5.50 20.25 16.88
N LEU A 476 -4.93 19.63 17.92
CA LEU A 476 -4.05 18.47 17.78
C LEU A 476 -4.79 17.21 17.34
N PHE A 477 -6.00 16.96 17.84
CA PHE A 477 -6.66 15.65 17.72
C PHE A 477 -7.93 15.65 16.86
N LEU A 478 -8.70 16.75 16.79
CA LEU A 478 -9.94 16.78 16.03
C LEU A 478 -9.72 17.11 14.54
N TRP A 479 -10.60 16.57 13.71
CA TRP A 479 -10.52 16.71 12.25
C TRP A 479 -11.55 17.74 11.74
N ASP A 480 -11.07 18.83 11.13
CA ASP A 480 -11.87 19.84 10.40
C ASP A 480 -11.87 19.57 8.88
N GLU A 481 -12.81 20.19 8.14
CA GLU A 481 -12.86 20.13 6.66
C GLU A 481 -11.62 20.73 5.96
N GLN A 482 -10.86 21.59 6.64
CA GLN A 482 -9.63 22.15 6.10
C GLN A 482 -8.49 21.13 6.21
N GLU A 483 -8.02 20.63 5.07
CA GLU A 483 -6.77 19.87 4.99
C GLU A 483 -5.62 20.73 5.55
N TRP A 484 -5.10 20.37 6.73
CA TRP A 484 -3.97 21.05 7.33
C TRP A 484 -2.71 20.78 6.49
N PRO A 485 -2.12 21.80 5.82
CA PRO A 485 -0.97 21.59 4.95
C PRO A 485 0.24 21.18 5.80
N GLY A 486 0.68 19.92 5.67
CA GLY A 486 1.98 19.47 6.17
C GLY A 486 1.94 18.42 7.29
N TRP A 487 0.99 18.45 8.23
CA TRP A 487 0.94 17.47 9.34
C TRP A 487 -0.46 16.97 9.71
N GLY A 488 -1.53 17.42 9.04
CA GLY A 488 -2.89 16.94 9.32
C GLY A 488 -3.13 15.45 9.07
N ASN A 489 -2.24 14.79 8.32
CA ASN A 489 -2.28 13.34 8.03
C ASN A 489 -1.21 12.57 8.81
N LYS A 490 -0.77 13.12 9.94
CA LYS A 490 0.14 12.41 10.83
C LYS A 490 -0.49 11.07 11.28
N PRO A 491 0.30 9.99 11.36
CA PRO A 491 -0.18 8.65 11.70
C PRO A 491 -1.09 8.60 12.91
N TYR A 492 -0.77 9.33 13.99
CA TYR A 492 -1.60 9.38 15.20
C TYR A 492 -3.01 9.93 14.94
N ARG A 493 -3.18 10.89 14.01
CA ARG A 493 -4.50 11.44 13.66
C ARG A 493 -5.30 10.44 12.82
N VAL A 494 -4.62 9.76 11.90
CA VAL A 494 -5.25 8.74 11.04
C VAL A 494 -5.73 7.57 11.88
N ILE A 495 -4.92 7.07 12.81
CA ILE A 495 -5.30 5.94 13.67
C ILE A 495 -6.37 6.34 14.70
N LEU A 496 -6.36 7.57 15.20
CA LEU A 496 -7.41 8.09 16.07
C LEU A 496 -8.75 8.14 15.35
N GLN A 497 -8.74 8.65 14.11
CA GLN A 497 -9.93 8.66 13.26
C GLN A 497 -10.43 7.22 12.96
N LYS A 498 -9.54 6.29 12.59
CA LYS A 498 -9.93 4.88 12.36
C LYS A 498 -10.52 4.22 13.62
N THR A 499 -9.95 4.54 14.79
CA THR A 499 -10.44 4.02 16.07
C THR A 499 -11.84 4.54 16.36
N PHE A 500 -12.07 5.85 16.17
CA PHE A 500 -13.39 6.44 16.33
C PHE A 500 -14.43 5.82 15.36
N GLU A 501 -14.12 5.74 14.07
CA GLU A 501 -15.00 5.17 13.05
C GLU A 501 -15.32 3.68 13.31
N MET A 502 -14.34 2.91 13.79
CA MET A 502 -14.56 1.53 14.21
C MET A 502 -15.49 1.46 15.44
N LEU A 503 -15.25 2.26 16.47
CA LEU A 503 -16.09 2.29 17.67
C LEU A 503 -17.52 2.75 17.35
N GLU A 504 -17.68 3.72 16.46
CA GLU A 504 -19.00 4.18 16.00
C GLU A 504 -19.76 3.04 15.31
N ARG A 505 -19.10 2.32 14.39
CA ARG A 505 -19.71 1.16 13.70
C ARG A 505 -20.10 0.04 14.66
N ARG A 506 -19.32 -0.21 15.73
CA ARG A 506 -19.50 -1.35 16.64
C ARG A 506 -20.37 -1.04 17.86
N LEU A 507 -20.21 0.13 18.46
CA LEU A 507 -20.79 0.53 19.74
C LEU A 507 -21.79 1.70 19.64
N GLY A 508 -21.87 2.33 18.46
CA GLY A 508 -22.69 3.51 18.21
C GLY A 508 -22.01 4.82 18.57
N TYR A 509 -22.46 5.90 17.93
CA TYR A 509 -21.87 7.24 18.02
C TYR A 509 -21.67 7.73 19.46
N ARG A 510 -22.69 7.62 20.33
CA ARG A 510 -22.60 8.13 21.72
C ARG A 510 -21.45 7.50 22.51
N ARG A 511 -21.15 6.23 22.27
CA ARG A 511 -20.05 5.53 22.94
C ARG A 511 -18.70 5.89 22.34
N ALA A 512 -18.62 6.07 21.03
CA ALA A 512 -17.42 6.56 20.35
C ALA A 512 -17.07 8.00 20.78
N ASP A 513 -18.08 8.87 20.92
CA ASP A 513 -17.92 10.26 21.39
C ASP A 513 -17.44 10.30 22.84
N LYS A 514 -18.06 9.53 23.73
CA LYS A 514 -17.59 9.38 25.12
C LYS A 514 -16.15 8.87 25.18
N TRP A 515 -15.81 7.86 24.37
CA TRP A 515 -14.45 7.33 24.30
C TRP A 515 -13.44 8.37 23.82
N LEU A 516 -13.81 9.23 22.87
CA LEU A 516 -12.96 10.32 22.39
C LEU A 516 -12.74 11.37 23.48
N ASP A 517 -13.78 11.71 24.25
CA ASP A 517 -13.64 12.59 25.41
C ASP A 517 -12.71 11.96 26.47
N GLU A 518 -12.88 10.67 26.79
CA GLU A 518 -11.98 9.94 27.69
C GLU A 518 -10.53 9.98 27.18
N PHE A 519 -10.30 9.73 25.88
CA PHE A 519 -8.98 9.82 25.26
C PHE A 519 -8.33 11.21 25.48
N LEU A 520 -9.07 12.30 25.21
CA LEU A 520 -8.56 13.67 25.39
C LEU A 520 -8.20 13.95 26.85
N HIS A 521 -8.99 13.44 27.80
CA HIS A 521 -8.67 13.55 29.24
C HIS A 521 -7.39 12.81 29.60
N VAL A 522 -7.21 11.58 29.12
CA VAL A 522 -5.99 10.82 29.39
C VAL A 522 -4.78 11.57 28.86
N VAL A 523 -4.87 12.12 27.64
CA VAL A 523 -3.80 12.95 27.07
C VAL A 523 -3.49 14.13 28.00
N TRP A 524 -4.50 14.89 28.44
CA TRP A 524 -4.30 16.02 29.35
C TRP A 524 -3.61 15.65 30.66
N LEU A 525 -4.04 14.54 31.29
CA LEU A 525 -3.48 14.09 32.57
C LEU A 525 -2.05 13.55 32.45
N THR A 526 -1.68 13.04 31.27
CA THR A 526 -0.37 12.39 31.02
C THR A 526 0.64 13.29 30.29
N HIS A 527 0.17 14.31 29.57
CA HIS A 527 0.97 15.24 28.77
C HIS A 527 0.86 16.66 29.30
N TRP A 528 1.70 16.98 30.29
CA TRP A 528 1.73 18.32 30.88
C TRP A 528 2.35 19.37 29.95
N LEU A 529 3.18 18.92 29.01
CA LEU A 529 3.70 19.73 27.91
C LEU A 529 3.21 19.16 26.58
N LEU A 530 2.42 19.96 25.85
CA LEU A 530 1.96 19.64 24.51
C LEU A 530 2.81 20.36 23.46
N PRO A 531 3.00 19.76 22.27
CA PRO A 531 3.60 20.49 21.16
C PRO A 531 2.75 21.73 20.85
N TYR A 532 3.37 22.85 20.47
CA TYR A 532 2.64 24.07 20.07
C TYR A 532 2.47 24.12 18.54
N PRO A 533 1.29 23.73 18.02
CA PRO A 533 1.13 23.50 16.59
C PRO A 533 0.78 24.78 15.83
N SER A 534 1.04 24.76 14.53
CA SER A 534 0.59 25.77 13.57
C SER A 534 -0.11 25.08 12.39
N ASN A 535 -0.63 25.84 11.44
CA ASN A 535 -1.23 25.25 10.25
C ASN A 535 -0.20 24.44 9.42
N ALA A 536 1.09 24.75 9.55
CA ALA A 536 2.17 24.18 8.74
C ALA A 536 3.03 23.12 9.47
N ALA A 537 3.00 23.09 10.81
CA ALA A 537 3.87 22.20 11.58
C ALA A 537 3.23 21.74 12.90
N LEU A 538 3.42 20.46 13.23
CA LEU A 538 3.03 19.86 14.52
C LEU A 538 3.76 20.54 15.69
N ILE A 539 5.06 20.81 15.53
CA ILE A 539 5.87 21.57 16.50
C ILE A 539 6.40 22.80 15.78
N THR A 540 5.90 23.98 16.16
CA THR A 540 6.35 25.24 15.59
C THR A 540 7.65 25.68 16.27
N SER A 541 8.50 26.46 15.58
CA SER A 541 9.74 26.98 16.14
C SER A 541 9.73 28.51 16.24
N THR A 542 10.49 29.06 17.19
CA THR A 542 10.73 30.50 17.32
C THR A 542 11.47 31.06 16.10
N LYS A 543 11.37 32.37 15.89
CA LYS A 543 12.13 33.06 14.82
C LYS A 543 13.62 33.07 15.13
N THR A 544 14.45 32.96 14.10
CA THR A 544 15.91 33.18 14.17
C THR A 544 16.27 34.63 13.93
N SER A 545 17.27 35.13 14.65
CA SER A 545 17.86 36.46 14.38
C SER A 545 19.34 36.46 14.69
N HIS A 546 20.17 36.47 13.64
CA HIS A 546 21.62 36.57 13.79
C HIS A 546 22.05 37.91 14.41
N ARG A 547 21.31 39.01 14.14
CA ARG A 547 21.60 40.34 14.72
C ARG A 547 21.29 40.41 16.22
N GLN A 548 20.37 39.59 16.72
CA GLN A 548 19.96 39.59 18.14
C GLN A 548 20.48 38.36 18.90
N GLY A 549 21.29 37.50 18.28
CA GLY A 549 21.79 36.27 18.89
C GLY A 549 20.70 35.24 19.24
N LEU A 550 19.53 35.31 18.59
CA LEU A 550 18.40 34.42 18.86
C LEU A 550 18.49 33.15 18.01
N THR A 551 18.69 32.02 18.67
CA THR A 551 18.68 30.68 18.08
C THR A 551 17.25 30.12 17.99
N GLN A 552 17.01 29.30 16.96
CA GLN A 552 15.69 28.68 16.74
C GLN A 552 15.40 27.64 17.83
N ARG A 553 14.23 27.72 18.44
CA ARG A 553 13.79 26.81 19.51
C ARG A 553 12.41 26.25 19.22
N THR A 554 12.18 24.99 19.55
CA THR A 554 10.85 24.35 19.47
C THR A 554 9.92 24.91 20.52
N MET A 555 8.69 25.21 20.13
CA MET A 555 7.68 25.83 20.97
C MET A 555 6.74 24.79 21.57
N TRP A 556 6.49 24.94 22.87
CA TRP A 556 5.69 24.01 23.68
C TRP A 556 4.63 24.77 24.47
N PHE A 557 3.49 24.13 24.66
CA PHE A 557 2.38 24.63 25.47
C PHE A 557 2.37 23.88 26.79
N SER A 558 2.43 24.59 27.92
CA SER A 558 2.16 23.95 29.21
C SER A 558 0.66 23.87 29.44
N THR A 559 0.15 22.70 29.78
CA THR A 559 -1.24 22.56 30.23
C THR A 559 -1.43 23.01 31.68
N MET A 560 -0.34 23.47 32.32
CA MET A 560 -0.23 23.78 33.74
C MET A 560 0.17 25.25 33.96
N TYR A 561 -0.79 26.18 33.85
CA TYR A 561 -0.60 27.58 34.25
C TYR A 561 -1.55 27.97 35.37
N ALA A 562 -1.00 28.52 36.45
CA ALA A 562 -1.78 29.18 37.49
C ALA A 562 -1.39 30.66 37.54
N ASN A 563 -2.37 31.55 37.45
CA ASN A 563 -2.20 32.92 37.91
C ASN A 563 -2.20 32.87 39.47
N PRO A 564 -1.12 33.31 40.14
CA PRO A 564 -1.05 33.31 41.61
C PRO A 564 -2.21 34.05 42.29
N GLU A 565 -2.86 35.00 41.60
CA GLU A 565 -3.92 35.85 42.13
C GLU A 565 -5.35 35.30 41.89
N ILE A 566 -5.53 34.27 41.05
CA ILE A 566 -6.89 33.79 40.63
C ILE A 566 -7.24 32.41 41.25
N VAL A 567 -6.25 31.61 41.65
CA VAL A 567 -6.45 30.19 42.06
C VAL A 567 -6.81 30.03 43.55
N GLU A 568 -7.23 31.08 44.24
CA GLU A 568 -7.52 31.01 45.68
C GLU A 568 -8.93 30.49 46.04
N VAL A 569 -9.81 30.18 45.07
CA VAL A 569 -11.25 30.10 45.40
C VAL A 569 -11.94 28.72 45.26
N LEU A 570 -11.43 27.70 44.56
CA LEU A 570 -12.31 26.54 44.24
C LEU A 570 -11.74 25.12 44.37
N LEU A 571 -10.63 24.94 45.07
CA LEU A 571 -10.33 23.63 45.68
C LEU A 571 -10.55 23.79 47.18
N ARG A 572 -11.28 22.87 47.82
CA ARG A 572 -11.43 22.85 49.28
C ARG A 572 -10.08 22.50 49.96
N GLY A 573 -9.07 23.37 49.85
CA GLY A 573 -7.73 23.18 50.39
C GLY A 573 -6.65 24.00 49.68
N LEU A 574 -5.52 24.18 50.38
CA LEU A 574 -4.31 24.89 49.91
C LEU A 574 -3.86 24.45 48.50
N LEU A 575 -3.46 25.43 47.69
CA LEU A 575 -2.94 25.34 46.32
C LEU A 575 -2.29 23.98 45.97
N SER A 576 -2.98 23.15 45.19
CA SER A 576 -2.49 21.84 44.78
C SER A 576 -1.98 21.86 43.33
N THR A 577 -0.69 21.59 43.11
CA THR A 577 -0.12 21.26 41.79
C THR A 577 -0.80 20.01 41.20
N MET A 578 -0.79 19.83 39.86
CA MET A 578 -1.20 18.55 39.24
C MET A 578 -0.40 17.38 39.80
N ALA A 579 0.89 17.58 40.12
CA ALA A 579 1.68 16.58 40.81
C ALA A 579 1.11 16.19 42.19
N SER A 580 0.59 17.15 42.95
CA SER A 580 -0.07 16.88 44.22
C SER A 580 -1.46 16.27 44.07
N LEU A 581 -2.20 16.60 43.00
CA LEU A 581 -3.47 15.94 42.65
C LEU A 581 -3.24 14.48 42.23
N VAL A 582 -2.20 14.22 41.42
CA VAL A 582 -1.76 12.85 41.07
C VAL A 582 -1.35 12.10 42.33
N TRP A 583 -0.60 12.74 43.24
CA TRP A 583 -0.17 12.10 44.48
C TRP A 583 -1.35 11.82 45.43
N GLN A 584 -2.29 12.74 45.58
CA GLN A 584 -3.52 12.53 46.34
C GLN A 584 -4.41 11.47 45.70
N ALA A 585 -4.51 11.45 44.37
CA ALA A 585 -5.20 10.40 43.60
C ALA A 585 -4.58 9.04 43.90
N GLY A 586 -3.25 8.95 43.82
CA GLY A 586 -2.50 7.71 44.07
C GLY A 586 -2.70 7.23 45.50
N ARG A 587 -2.56 8.11 46.49
CA ARG A 587 -2.78 7.75 47.90
C ARG A 587 -4.18 7.25 48.17
N ARG A 588 -5.22 7.90 47.61
CA ARG A 588 -6.61 7.47 47.77
C ARG A 588 -6.92 6.16 47.03
N THR A 589 -6.26 5.91 45.90
CA THR A 589 -6.54 4.74 45.05
C THR A 589 -5.78 3.50 45.52
N PHE A 590 -4.52 3.64 45.93
CA PHE A 590 -3.63 2.52 46.25
C PHE A 590 -3.28 2.39 47.74
N GLY A 591 -3.61 3.38 48.56
CA GLY A 591 -3.21 3.47 49.97
C GLY A 591 -1.86 4.17 50.18
N GLU A 592 -1.51 4.41 51.44
CA GLU A 592 -0.22 5.04 51.79
C GLU A 592 0.98 4.17 51.41
N GLY A 593 2.03 4.79 50.87
CA GLY A 593 3.26 4.12 50.45
C GLY A 593 3.21 3.50 49.04
N LYS A 594 2.07 3.57 48.36
CA LYS A 594 1.86 3.05 46.98
C LYS A 594 1.46 4.14 45.99
N GLU A 595 1.72 5.40 46.31
CA GLU A 595 1.31 6.57 45.50
C GLU A 595 1.94 6.63 44.10
N HIS A 596 2.91 5.75 43.80
CA HIS A 596 3.62 5.67 42.54
C HIS A 596 3.27 4.44 41.69
N GLU A 597 2.26 3.65 42.07
CA GLU A 597 1.76 2.54 41.25
C GLU A 597 1.10 3.04 39.95
N ALA A 598 1.10 2.19 38.93
CA ALA A 598 0.54 2.52 37.63
C ALA A 598 -0.98 2.39 37.63
N PHE A 599 -1.68 3.41 37.16
CA PHE A 599 -3.14 3.44 37.10
C PHE A 599 -3.68 2.65 35.91
N ARG A 600 -4.83 2.00 36.09
CA ARG A 600 -5.75 1.75 34.98
C ARG A 600 -6.37 3.08 34.55
N THR A 601 -6.65 3.25 33.27
CA THR A 601 -7.19 4.49 32.69
C THR A 601 -8.48 4.93 33.39
N LEU A 602 -9.43 4.03 33.59
CA LEU A 602 -10.68 4.33 34.30
C LEU A 602 -10.46 4.66 35.78
N GLN A 603 -9.48 4.02 36.44
CA GLN A 603 -9.13 4.35 37.83
C GLN A 603 -8.56 5.76 37.93
N LEU A 604 -7.69 6.14 36.98
CA LEU A 604 -7.14 7.49 36.91
C LEU A 604 -8.25 8.53 36.75
N LEU A 605 -9.14 8.34 35.76
CA LEU A 605 -10.25 9.25 35.51
C LEU A 605 -11.19 9.36 36.74
N ALA A 606 -11.52 8.25 37.38
CA ALA A 606 -12.35 8.24 38.58
C ALA A 606 -11.69 8.95 39.78
N ALA A 607 -10.38 8.73 39.99
CA ALA A 607 -9.64 9.35 41.09
C ALA A 607 -9.50 10.87 40.93
N PHE A 608 -9.44 11.36 39.69
CA PHE A 608 -9.44 12.79 39.39
C PHE A 608 -10.83 13.40 39.52
N LYS A 609 -11.88 12.72 39.05
CA LYS A 609 -13.27 13.13 39.24
C LYS A 609 -13.63 13.26 40.73
N ALA A 610 -13.18 12.32 41.56
CA ALA A 610 -13.37 12.36 43.03
C ALA A 610 -12.63 13.52 43.73
N GLN A 611 -11.73 14.21 43.04
CA GLN A 611 -11.03 15.41 43.52
C GLN A 611 -11.63 16.71 42.96
N GLY A 612 -12.78 16.64 42.28
CA GLY A 612 -13.43 17.81 41.68
C GLY A 612 -12.80 18.25 40.35
N VAL A 613 -11.95 17.42 39.74
CA VAL A 613 -11.48 17.63 38.38
C VAL A 613 -12.54 17.07 37.43
N GLU A 614 -13.47 17.92 37.01
CA GLU A 614 -14.60 17.53 36.16
C GLU A 614 -14.20 17.21 34.71
N GLU A 615 -15.08 16.45 34.05
CA GLU A 615 -15.01 16.12 32.63
C GLU A 615 -15.07 17.39 31.75
N CYS A 616 -14.15 17.47 30.80
CA CYS A 616 -13.92 18.45 29.75
C CYS A 616 -15.17 19.27 29.40
N GLY A 617 -15.10 20.58 29.66
CA GLY A 617 -16.14 21.54 29.28
C GLY A 617 -16.62 22.51 30.35
N GLN A 618 -16.05 22.51 31.56
CA GLN A 618 -16.30 23.54 32.61
C GLN A 618 -15.03 24.34 32.98
N GLU A 619 -14.18 24.65 31.99
CA GLU A 619 -12.86 25.29 32.22
C GLU A 619 -12.89 26.81 32.00
N GLU A 620 -13.71 27.54 32.77
CA GLU A 620 -13.56 29.01 32.85
C GLU A 620 -12.33 29.43 33.69
N TYR A 621 -11.70 28.49 34.40
CA TYR A 621 -10.74 28.81 35.47
C TYR A 621 -9.28 28.42 35.18
N TRP A 622 -9.00 27.74 34.07
CA TRP A 622 -7.66 27.31 33.68
C TRP A 622 -7.19 28.12 32.47
N VAL A 623 -6.95 29.40 32.71
CA VAL A 623 -6.59 30.38 31.68
C VAL A 623 -5.11 30.21 31.29
N ALA A 624 -4.84 29.96 30.01
CA ALA A 624 -3.50 30.05 29.48
C ALA A 624 -3.13 31.53 29.26
N GLY A 625 -2.13 32.03 30.00
CA GLY A 625 -1.24 33.12 29.58
C GLY A 625 -1.81 34.49 29.20
N LYS A 626 -3.13 34.73 29.24
CA LYS A 626 -3.75 35.94 28.70
C LYS A 626 -3.78 37.14 29.65
N ALA A 627 -3.63 36.91 30.96
CA ALA A 627 -3.56 37.98 31.96
C ALA A 627 -2.10 38.31 32.31
N SER A 628 -1.29 38.74 31.32
CA SER A 628 0.03 39.28 31.64
C SER A 628 -0.08 40.77 31.97
N VAL A 629 -0.18 41.09 33.27
CA VAL A 629 0.16 42.43 33.77
C VAL A 629 1.67 42.45 33.99
N GLY A 630 2.42 42.90 32.98
CA GLY A 630 3.68 43.64 33.15
C GLY A 630 4.92 43.01 33.79
N LEU A 631 4.90 41.82 34.41
CA LEU A 631 6.07 41.31 35.15
C LEU A 631 6.81 40.15 34.47
N LYS A 632 8.12 40.33 34.33
CA LYS A 632 9.09 39.36 33.80
C LYS A 632 9.12 38.11 34.68
N GLY A 633 8.88 36.95 34.06
CA GLY A 633 9.32 35.65 34.56
C GLY A 633 8.24 34.85 35.28
N PHE A 634 7.36 34.20 34.52
CA PHE A 634 6.70 33.00 35.02
C PHE A 634 7.75 31.89 35.13
N VAL A 635 8.16 31.56 36.35
CA VAL A 635 8.79 30.27 36.63
C VAL A 635 7.64 29.28 36.72
N GLY A 636 7.68 28.19 35.94
CA GLY A 636 6.77 27.05 36.05
C GLY A 636 6.92 26.37 37.41
N LEU A 637 6.45 27.02 38.48
CA LEU A 637 6.58 26.58 39.87
C LEU A 637 5.80 25.29 40.14
N TRP A 638 4.88 24.91 39.24
CA TRP A 638 3.90 23.84 39.47
C TRP A 638 4.22 22.52 38.75
N GLU A 639 5.29 22.45 37.94
CA GLU A 639 5.74 21.22 37.27
C GLU A 639 6.74 20.40 38.12
N ARG A 640 6.73 20.60 39.45
CA ARG A 640 7.52 19.81 40.40
C ARG A 640 6.88 18.42 40.59
N GLY A 641 7.05 17.55 39.61
CA GLY A 641 6.49 16.19 39.66
C GLY A 641 6.75 15.36 38.43
N ARG A 642 5.96 14.31 38.28
CA ARG A 642 5.92 13.44 37.10
C ARG A 642 4.46 13.09 36.79
N PRO A 643 4.06 12.99 35.51
CA PRO A 643 2.77 12.47 35.11
C PRO A 643 2.51 11.06 35.67
N PRO A 644 1.24 10.67 35.86
CA PRO A 644 0.87 9.33 36.30
C PRO A 644 1.35 8.28 35.29
N ARG A 645 1.68 7.09 35.79
CA ARG A 645 2.01 5.93 34.96
C ARG A 645 0.74 5.17 34.62
N LEU A 646 0.64 4.64 33.40
CA LEU A 646 -0.53 3.90 32.92
C LEU A 646 -0.18 2.41 32.77
N LYS A 647 -0.92 1.56 33.47
CA LYS A 647 -0.63 0.12 33.58
C LYS A 647 -0.70 -0.57 32.22
N MET A 648 -1.76 -0.34 31.46
CA MET A 648 -1.93 -0.94 30.13
C MET A 648 -0.88 -0.44 29.11
N LEU A 649 -0.34 0.78 29.28
CA LEU A 649 0.73 1.28 28.42
C LEU A 649 2.02 0.50 28.67
N GLU A 650 2.34 0.25 29.94
CA GLU A 650 3.46 -0.61 30.34
C GLU A 650 3.28 -2.05 29.88
N ASP A 651 2.04 -2.55 29.94
CA ASP A 651 1.70 -3.91 29.54
C ASP A 651 1.73 -4.10 28.02
N MET A 652 1.58 -3.05 27.18
CA MET A 652 1.64 -3.18 25.72
C MET A 652 3.00 -2.84 25.11
N ARG A 653 3.78 -1.97 25.78
CA ARG A 653 4.99 -1.41 25.20
C ARG A 653 6.00 -2.52 24.91
N LYS A 654 6.56 -2.51 23.70
CA LYS A 654 7.56 -3.50 23.20
C LYS A 654 7.06 -4.95 23.11
N LYS A 655 5.76 -5.22 23.27
CA LYS A 655 5.19 -6.55 23.01
C LYS A 655 5.00 -6.80 21.51
N THR A 656 5.22 -8.04 21.13
CA THR A 656 4.86 -8.60 19.83
C THR A 656 3.35 -8.83 19.74
N LEU A 657 2.83 -9.06 18.53
CA LEU A 657 1.41 -9.36 18.31
C LEU A 657 0.94 -10.60 19.08
N ASP A 658 1.78 -11.64 19.14
CA ASP A 658 1.45 -12.88 19.86
C ASP A 658 1.40 -12.65 21.38
N GLU A 659 2.27 -11.78 21.90
CA GLU A 659 2.27 -11.40 23.32
C GLU A 659 1.07 -10.49 23.66
N LEU A 660 0.64 -9.62 22.73
CA LEU A 660 -0.57 -8.82 22.86
C LEU A 660 -1.83 -9.70 22.78
N GLU A 661 -1.83 -10.69 21.89
CA GLU A 661 -2.89 -11.71 21.80
C GLU A 661 -3.01 -12.47 23.13
N SER A 662 -1.87 -12.91 23.66
CA SER A 662 -1.79 -13.65 24.94
C SER A 662 -2.28 -12.78 26.11
N LEU A 663 -1.95 -11.48 26.10
CA LEU A 663 -2.46 -10.51 27.08
C LEU A 663 -3.99 -10.45 27.05
N MET A 664 -4.59 -10.28 25.87
CA MET A 664 -6.04 -10.18 25.72
C MET A 664 -6.76 -11.50 26.01
N ALA A 665 -6.17 -12.64 25.60
CA ALA A 665 -6.67 -13.97 25.94
C ALA A 665 -6.69 -14.20 27.45
N GLY A 666 -5.62 -13.81 28.16
CA GLY A 666 -5.55 -13.89 29.62
C GLY A 666 -6.63 -13.05 30.31
N LEU A 667 -6.80 -11.80 29.88
CA LEU A 667 -7.88 -10.93 30.39
C LEU A 667 -9.28 -11.49 30.11
N SER A 668 -9.46 -12.19 28.99
CA SER A 668 -10.71 -12.89 28.67
C SER A 668 -10.98 -14.06 29.62
N GLN A 669 -9.95 -14.79 30.04
CA GLN A 669 -10.09 -15.90 30.99
C GLN A 669 -10.36 -15.39 32.42
N GLU A 670 -9.70 -14.31 32.84
CA GLU A 670 -9.91 -13.68 34.14
C GLU A 670 -11.33 -13.13 34.30
N SER A 671 -11.85 -12.47 33.26
CA SER A 671 -13.23 -11.95 33.25
C SER A 671 -14.28 -13.07 33.27
N ALA A 672 -14.06 -14.18 32.56
CA ALA A 672 -14.92 -15.36 32.62
C ALA A 672 -14.93 -16.03 34.01
N SER A 673 -13.82 -15.93 34.75
CA SER A 673 -13.69 -16.45 36.11
C SER A 673 -14.46 -15.60 37.14
N GLN A 674 -14.55 -14.29 36.92
CA GLN A 674 -15.27 -13.35 37.81
C GLN A 674 -16.79 -13.42 37.64
N ASP A 675 -17.30 -13.74 36.44
CA ASP A 675 -18.74 -13.95 36.20
C ASP A 675 -19.29 -15.24 36.85
N LEU A 676 -18.43 -16.22 37.18
CA LEU A 676 -18.82 -17.42 37.92
C LEU A 676 -18.87 -17.22 39.45
N GLY A 677 -18.19 -16.18 39.97
CA GLY A 677 -18.10 -15.89 41.40
C GLY A 677 -19.10 -14.86 41.93
N SER A 678 -19.82 -14.13 41.05
CA SER A 678 -20.67 -12.99 41.43
C SER A 678 -22.18 -13.27 41.30
N ARG A 679 -22.63 -14.51 41.57
CA ARG A 679 -24.06 -14.86 41.51
C ARG A 679 -24.90 -14.42 42.73
N VAL A 680 -24.42 -13.48 43.55
CA VAL A 680 -25.18 -12.87 44.66
C VAL A 680 -24.85 -11.37 44.79
N SER A 681 -25.53 -10.54 44.01
CA SER A 681 -26.17 -9.26 44.40
C SER A 681 -26.47 -8.46 43.14
N SER A 682 -27.61 -8.78 42.51
CA SER A 682 -28.23 -7.93 41.49
C SER A 682 -28.91 -6.74 42.17
N GLU A 683 -28.29 -5.57 42.10
CA GLU A 683 -29.04 -4.31 42.17
C GLU A 683 -28.78 -3.53 40.89
N SER A 684 -29.90 -3.23 40.25
CA SER A 684 -30.07 -2.44 39.05
C SER A 684 -29.73 -0.97 39.31
N ASP A 685 -28.71 -0.46 38.64
CA ASP A 685 -28.48 0.99 38.49
C ASP A 685 -28.73 1.37 37.02
N ASP A 686 -30.01 1.32 36.63
CA ASP A 686 -30.57 1.96 35.43
C ASP A 686 -31.59 3.00 35.90
N SER A 687 -31.17 4.04 36.65
CA SER A 687 -31.97 5.27 36.84
C SER A 687 -31.23 6.38 37.60
N ALA A 688 -30.52 7.25 36.88
CA ALA A 688 -30.24 8.68 37.16
C ALA A 688 -29.14 9.08 36.14
N GLU A 689 -29.21 10.14 35.33
CA GLU A 689 -29.71 11.48 35.60
C GLU A 689 -30.34 12.07 34.33
N ALA A 690 -31.60 12.45 34.45
CA ALA A 690 -32.22 13.47 33.62
C ALA A 690 -31.99 14.83 34.31
N TYR A 691 -30.96 15.57 33.89
CA TYR A 691 -30.91 17.03 34.04
C TYR A 691 -30.06 17.61 32.91
N ALA A 692 -30.73 18.10 31.87
CA ALA A 692 -30.11 18.97 30.89
C ALA A 692 -30.02 20.38 31.51
N ASP A 693 -28.81 20.83 31.84
CA ASP A 693 -28.54 22.24 32.07
C ASP A 693 -28.70 23.01 30.73
N PRO A 694 -29.62 24.00 30.63
CA PRO A 694 -29.86 24.72 29.39
C PRO A 694 -28.75 25.69 28.96
N ARG A 695 -27.62 25.80 29.69
CA ARG A 695 -26.60 26.84 29.46
C ARG A 695 -25.39 26.46 28.60
N ARG A 696 -25.43 25.38 27.80
CA ARG A 696 -24.37 25.05 26.81
C ARG A 696 -24.81 25.18 25.34
N PRO A 697 -24.95 26.39 24.75
CA PRO A 697 -25.30 26.50 23.32
C PRO A 697 -24.08 26.44 22.39
N ALA A 698 -22.92 27.04 22.72
CA ALA A 698 -21.91 27.33 21.70
C ALA A 698 -21.05 26.12 21.24
N ALA A 699 -20.64 25.22 22.15
CA ALA A 699 -19.74 24.10 21.82
C ALA A 699 -20.48 22.91 21.18
N ILE A 700 -21.73 22.67 21.59
CA ILE A 700 -22.59 21.61 21.02
C ILE A 700 -23.10 22.01 19.64
N VAL A 701 -23.37 23.31 19.41
CA VAL A 701 -23.78 23.82 18.09
C VAL A 701 -22.62 23.78 17.10
N ALA A 702 -21.37 24.06 17.51
CA ALA A 702 -20.20 23.87 16.63
C ALA A 702 -20.01 22.39 16.23
N ARG A 703 -20.12 21.44 17.18
CA ARG A 703 -20.00 20.00 16.90
C ARG A 703 -21.17 19.43 16.05
N LYS A 704 -22.40 19.94 16.22
CA LYS A 704 -23.58 19.53 15.42
C LYS A 704 -23.66 20.17 14.03
N THR A 705 -23.22 21.42 13.87
CA THR A 705 -23.33 22.16 12.59
C THR A 705 -22.34 21.63 11.55
N VAL A 706 -21.16 21.15 12.00
CA VAL A 706 -20.17 20.46 11.14
C VAL A 706 -20.72 19.14 10.61
N MET A 707 -21.57 18.43 11.37
CA MET A 707 -22.11 17.11 10.98
C MET A 707 -23.42 17.16 10.16
N ALA A 708 -24.26 18.19 10.33
CA ALA A 708 -25.50 18.36 9.55
C ALA A 708 -25.25 18.64 8.05
N ALA A 709 -24.06 19.13 7.68
CA ALA A 709 -23.66 19.33 6.29
C ALA A 709 -23.35 18.01 5.55
N PHE A 710 -23.04 16.91 6.26
CA PHE A 710 -22.69 15.62 5.66
C PHE A 710 -23.89 14.84 5.14
N ALA A 711 -25.10 15.07 5.66
CA ALA A 711 -26.32 14.50 5.10
C ALA A 711 -26.71 15.11 3.73
N LYS A 712 -26.21 16.33 3.40
CA LYS A 712 -26.54 17.04 2.15
C LYS A 712 -25.60 16.76 0.98
N ARG A 713 -24.43 16.14 1.21
CA ARG A 713 -23.46 15.86 0.13
C ARG A 713 -23.67 14.53 -0.60
N GLY A 714 -24.65 13.72 -0.19
CA GLY A 714 -25.07 12.50 -0.89
C GLY A 714 -25.87 12.71 -2.18
N SER A 715 -26.06 13.96 -2.63
CA SER A 715 -26.86 14.24 -3.83
C SER A 715 -26.26 15.41 -4.63
N SER A 716 -25.27 15.12 -5.48
CA SER A 716 -24.94 15.98 -6.64
C SER A 716 -24.16 15.19 -7.70
N SER A 717 -24.82 14.22 -8.34
CA SER A 717 -24.40 13.72 -9.65
C SER A 717 -25.05 14.60 -10.71
N ASN A 718 -24.29 15.49 -11.37
CA ASN A 718 -24.69 16.11 -12.64
C ASN A 718 -23.48 16.75 -13.35
N TRP A 719 -22.49 15.92 -13.70
CA TRP A 719 -21.36 16.32 -14.55
C TRP A 719 -21.16 15.41 -15.78
N TYR A 720 -22.14 14.57 -16.12
CA TYR A 720 -21.97 13.50 -17.12
C TYR A 720 -22.66 13.71 -18.48
N GLU A 721 -23.42 14.79 -18.71
CA GLU A 721 -24.16 14.96 -19.97
C GLU A 721 -23.55 15.95 -20.98
N ASP A 722 -22.59 16.80 -20.58
CA ASP A 722 -22.14 17.91 -21.45
C ASP A 722 -20.94 17.59 -22.37
N ASP A 723 -20.17 16.53 -22.08
CA ASP A 723 -18.92 16.24 -22.84
C ASP A 723 -19.14 15.30 -24.05
N LEU A 724 -20.30 14.62 -24.12
CA LEU A 724 -20.66 13.73 -25.23
C LEU A 724 -21.20 14.47 -26.47
N ARG A 725 -21.47 15.79 -26.38
CA ARG A 725 -21.96 16.59 -27.53
C ARG A 725 -20.87 17.35 -28.29
N ARG A 726 -19.60 17.32 -27.86
CA ARG A 726 -18.53 18.16 -28.43
C ARG A 726 -17.44 17.47 -29.25
N ARG A 727 -17.54 16.17 -29.55
CA ARG A 727 -16.49 15.45 -30.31
C ARG A 727 -16.95 14.72 -31.59
N SER A 728 -18.13 15.04 -32.10
CA SER A 728 -18.51 14.74 -33.49
C SER A 728 -17.91 15.78 -34.43
N GLY A 729 -16.62 15.63 -34.74
CA GLY A 729 -15.99 16.41 -35.81
C GLY A 729 -14.51 16.68 -35.61
N SER A 730 -13.66 15.71 -35.96
CA SER A 730 -12.35 15.94 -36.60
C SER A 730 -11.66 14.60 -36.86
N SER A 731 -11.71 14.17 -38.12
CA SER A 731 -10.85 13.14 -38.68
C SER A 731 -9.48 13.77 -38.96
N ALA A 732 -8.40 13.17 -38.45
CA ALA A 732 -7.04 13.48 -38.87
C ALA A 732 -6.25 12.18 -39.03
N ILE A 733 -6.07 11.81 -40.30
CA ILE A 733 -5.21 10.73 -40.79
C ILE A 733 -3.76 11.17 -40.58
N VAL A 734 -2.94 10.36 -39.90
CA VAL A 734 -1.48 10.55 -39.83
C VAL A 734 -0.79 9.31 -40.35
N SER A 735 -0.12 9.49 -41.50
CA SER A 735 0.69 8.53 -42.23
C SER A 735 1.94 8.13 -41.44
N SER A 736 2.19 6.82 -41.33
CA SER A 736 3.41 6.25 -40.74
C SER A 736 4.49 6.06 -41.80
N HIS A 737 5.56 6.85 -41.75
CA HIS A 737 6.85 6.56 -42.38
C HIS A 737 7.98 7.08 -41.47
N SER A 738 8.72 6.18 -40.83
CA SER A 738 10.14 6.36 -40.49
C SER A 738 10.70 5.10 -39.81
N SER A 739 11.54 4.39 -40.55
CA SER A 739 12.54 3.41 -40.11
C SER A 739 13.58 4.05 -39.18
N PHE A 740 13.94 3.45 -38.03
CA PHE A 740 15.29 3.56 -37.43
C PHE A 740 15.57 2.51 -36.32
N ILE A 741 16.61 1.72 -36.60
CA ILE A 741 17.73 1.14 -35.82
C ILE A 741 17.62 1.04 -34.27
N LEU A 742 17.76 -0.19 -33.76
CA LEU A 742 17.97 -0.54 -32.35
C LEU A 742 19.35 -0.10 -31.84
N SER A 743 19.39 0.60 -30.70
CA SER A 743 20.59 0.73 -29.86
C SER A 743 20.50 -0.24 -28.68
N GLU A 744 21.51 -1.11 -28.56
CA GLU A 744 21.75 -2.01 -27.44
C GLU A 744 21.94 -1.24 -26.12
N SER A 745 21.24 -1.67 -25.05
CA SER A 745 21.61 -1.33 -23.69
C SER A 745 22.25 -2.54 -23.01
N ASN A 746 23.58 -2.53 -22.95
CA ASN A 746 24.40 -3.35 -22.08
C ASN A 746 23.93 -3.24 -20.62
N ARG A 747 23.62 -4.38 -19.98
CA ARG A 747 23.79 -4.56 -18.53
C ARG A 747 24.34 -5.95 -18.25
N THR A 748 25.65 -5.99 -18.07
CA THR A 748 26.39 -6.99 -17.32
C THR A 748 25.98 -6.93 -15.85
N GLY A 749 25.86 -8.12 -15.22
CA GLY A 749 25.50 -8.32 -13.82
C GLY A 749 24.60 -9.52 -13.64
#